data_AF-A0A963EAX9-F1
#
_entry.id   AF-A0A963EAX9-F1
#
_cell.length_a   1.000
_cell.length_b   1.000
_cell.length_c   1.000
_cell.angle_alpha   90.00
_cell.angle_beta   90.00
_cell.angle_gamma   90.00
#
_symmetry.space_group_name_H-M   'P 1'
#
loop_
_entity.id
_entity.type
_entity.pdbx_description
1 polymer ?
#
loop_
_entity_poly.entity_id
_entity_poly.type
_entity_poly.pdbx_seq_one_letter_code
_entity_poly.pdbx_strand_id
1 'polypeptide(L)'
;MLGRISIIFLILLTPCLLAASVSSAYPQLRFSVQDIKNPVFQTRNITAQLNESSEGKRQLAITVDTITIHNYVFSNIRILCRSFLLESKTIDCMDGQLQVKELFTVPVALQFTATQSQLNIHLKPSKDEHWQFTLQWDDVLWQAGLAIDAGKMTHFTAWIPDNEKFPKLTAGTVNGSVQFNGYRKGLSAVHADLTVDGLAFSDQVGMHAGEDITLSLTSSARQDSKHNHWNLHSEIHWQKGAVFWQPLFFTGNDHYLNIHGIADEKNLHLQSSHLILADIGTFNFSSTVTWVDFALNTAELEADNIGLSALFDQILKPFLSDTILADLEISGHSDMALHIQNGNVQEIDLHLDDVSIVDKRNRFAFHRIDAHIPWQMDTATIADISLLNGHVLHIPFGSMRVPLEINDFNIFLPQLAVPVLDGTLKLEDFSASFVDSVWHWEFGGELTPVSMEALTDALQIQPMHGILSGYIPEVRFDGNNVSVNGVLQINIFDGSVVIHKLKLIEPMGLAPHLTADIAMRNLDLGLLTKTFSFGKVEGRVDIDIGDLELTNWKPIHFDAHLFSSPGKYTRRISQAAIQNISALGGEGAVMAIQRSFLRFFEEFSYAEIGWRCALRFYVCYMGGIESEPDSEYTLIKGGGIPAINVMGYNREVGWQELISRLQRITQEHDPIIQ
;
A
#
# COMPACT_ATOMS: atom_id res chain seq x y z
N MET A 1 -13.23 52.19 -30.55
CA MET A 1 -12.33 51.34 -31.35
C MET A 1 -12.98 50.87 -32.66
N LEU A 2 -14.32 50.75 -32.72
CA LEU A 2 -15.11 50.40 -33.91
C LEU A 2 -14.93 51.29 -35.16
N GLY A 3 -14.58 52.57 -34.99
CA GLY A 3 -14.28 53.44 -36.13
C GLY A 3 -13.01 53.03 -36.89
N ARG A 4 -12.00 52.45 -36.22
CA ARG A 4 -10.68 52.23 -36.84
C ARG A 4 -10.61 51.00 -37.75
N ILE A 5 -11.39 49.94 -37.50
CA ILE A 5 -11.43 48.75 -38.38
C ILE A 5 -12.26 49.03 -39.64
N SER A 6 -13.37 49.79 -39.51
CA SER A 6 -14.11 50.31 -40.67
C SER A 6 -13.30 51.33 -41.48
N ILE A 7 -12.45 52.14 -40.83
CA ILE A 7 -11.50 53.04 -41.51
C ILE A 7 -10.38 52.26 -42.22
N ILE A 8 -9.88 51.16 -41.67
CA ILE A 8 -8.92 50.28 -42.36
C ILE A 8 -9.56 49.65 -43.61
N PHE A 9 -10.84 49.25 -43.54
CA PHE A 9 -11.60 48.73 -44.69
C PHE A 9 -11.89 49.80 -45.76
N LEU A 10 -12.17 51.04 -45.34
CA LEU A 10 -12.33 52.19 -46.24
C LEU A 10 -11.00 52.58 -46.90
N ILE A 11 -9.88 52.51 -46.17
CA ILE A 11 -8.51 52.76 -46.66
C ILE A 11 -8.02 51.62 -47.56
N LEU A 12 -8.47 50.38 -47.38
CA LEU A 12 -8.19 49.23 -48.26
C LEU A 12 -8.93 49.34 -49.61
N LEU A 13 -10.14 49.89 -49.64
CA LEU A 13 -10.93 50.05 -50.88
C LEU A 13 -10.41 51.19 -51.78
N THR A 14 -9.92 52.29 -51.19
CA THR A 14 -9.47 53.47 -51.95
C THR A 14 -8.29 53.25 -52.91
N PRO A 15 -7.20 52.54 -52.57
CA PRO A 15 -6.12 52.25 -53.51
C PRO A 15 -6.47 51.12 -54.48
N CYS A 16 -7.41 50.22 -54.13
CA CYS A 16 -7.88 49.17 -55.02
C CYS A 16 -8.72 49.73 -56.19
N LEU A 17 -9.46 50.83 -55.95
CA LEU A 17 -10.17 51.59 -57.00
C LEU A 17 -9.26 52.51 -57.83
N LEU A 18 -8.07 52.87 -57.32
CA LEU A 18 -7.10 53.74 -58.02
C LEU A 18 -6.05 52.96 -58.84
N ALA A 19 -5.97 51.64 -58.69
CA ALA A 19 -5.01 50.79 -59.42
C ALA A 19 -5.48 50.36 -60.83
N ALA A 20 -6.67 50.77 -61.27
CA ALA A 20 -7.23 50.39 -62.57
C ALA A 20 -6.59 51.12 -63.79
N SER A 21 -5.56 51.95 -63.58
CA SER A 21 -5.06 52.82 -64.66
C SER A 21 -3.56 53.08 -64.66
N VAL A 22 -2.67 52.10 -64.39
CA VAL A 22 -1.28 52.17 -64.90
C VAL A 22 -0.60 50.78 -65.01
N SER A 23 -0.11 50.46 -66.21
CA SER A 23 0.93 49.51 -66.65
C SER A 23 1.49 48.42 -65.72
N SER A 24 1.36 47.16 -66.16
CA SER A 24 2.27 45.98 -66.06
C SER A 24 3.28 45.86 -64.91
N ALA A 25 2.91 46.25 -63.70
CA ALA A 25 3.59 45.84 -62.48
C ALA A 25 2.52 45.19 -61.59
N TYR A 26 2.70 43.92 -61.27
CA TYR A 26 1.82 43.22 -60.34
C TYR A 26 1.80 44.00 -59.02
N PRO A 27 0.65 44.58 -58.61
CA PRO A 27 0.62 45.44 -57.44
C PRO A 27 0.82 44.59 -56.18
N GLN A 28 1.95 44.80 -55.51
CA GLN A 28 2.18 44.27 -54.17
C GLN A 28 1.62 45.28 -53.15
N LEU A 29 0.51 44.93 -52.51
CA LEU A 29 -0.07 45.75 -51.45
C LEU A 29 0.36 45.17 -50.10
N ARG A 30 1.11 45.95 -49.32
CA ARG A 30 1.53 45.59 -47.97
C ARG A 30 0.82 46.48 -46.96
N PHE A 31 0.06 45.84 -46.08
CA PHE A 31 -0.58 46.46 -44.93
C PHE A 31 0.14 46.03 -43.66
N SER A 32 0.35 46.95 -42.74
CA SER A 32 0.92 46.65 -41.43
C SER A 32 0.10 47.31 -40.34
N VAL A 33 -0.27 46.54 -39.33
CA VAL A 33 -0.95 46.99 -38.12
C VAL A 33 -0.02 46.68 -36.96
N GLN A 34 0.44 47.71 -36.26
CA GLN A 34 1.40 47.55 -35.17
C GLN A 34 0.81 46.76 -34.00
N ASP A 35 -0.37 47.11 -33.51
CA ASP A 35 -1.00 46.39 -32.41
C ASP A 35 -2.52 46.27 -32.62
N ILE A 36 -3.06 45.08 -32.41
CA ILE A 36 -4.50 44.87 -32.19
C ILE A 36 -4.66 44.39 -30.75
N LYS A 37 -5.41 45.17 -29.97
CA LYS A 37 -5.81 44.80 -28.62
C LYS A 37 -7.28 44.43 -28.63
N ASN A 38 -7.56 43.17 -28.35
CA ASN A 38 -8.88 42.62 -28.13
C ASN A 38 -8.97 42.18 -26.65
N PRO A 39 -10.17 42.14 -26.03
CA PRO A 39 -10.35 41.57 -24.69
C PRO A 39 -9.81 40.14 -24.50
N VAL A 40 -9.75 39.35 -25.57
CA VAL A 40 -9.35 37.93 -25.54
C VAL A 40 -7.88 37.74 -25.91
N PHE A 41 -7.34 38.58 -26.79
CA PHE A 41 -5.98 38.44 -27.32
C PHE A 41 -5.33 39.79 -27.62
N GLN A 42 -4.01 39.83 -27.55
CA GLN A 42 -3.20 40.95 -28.00
C GLN A 42 -2.27 40.49 -29.11
N THR A 43 -2.30 41.15 -30.26
CA THR A 43 -1.38 40.84 -31.35
C THR A 43 -0.40 41.99 -31.53
N ARG A 44 0.86 41.68 -31.82
CA ARG A 44 1.85 42.68 -32.27
C ARG A 44 2.30 42.39 -33.70
N ASN A 45 2.52 43.46 -34.46
CA ASN A 45 3.05 43.51 -35.81
C ASN A 45 2.35 42.54 -36.77
N ILE A 46 1.08 42.78 -37.05
CA ILE A 46 0.39 42.08 -38.13
C ILE A 46 0.80 42.72 -39.45
N THR A 47 1.46 41.96 -40.31
CA THR A 47 1.73 42.36 -41.70
C THR A 47 0.92 41.49 -42.64
N ALA A 48 0.08 42.10 -43.47
CA ALA A 48 -0.62 41.43 -44.56
C ALA A 48 -0.02 41.87 -45.90
N GLN A 49 0.39 40.92 -46.74
CA GLN A 49 0.93 41.14 -48.08
C GLN A 49 0.01 40.48 -49.10
N LEU A 50 -0.57 41.29 -49.98
CA LEU A 50 -1.36 40.84 -51.11
C LEU A 50 -0.49 40.91 -52.37
N ASN A 51 -0.30 39.76 -53.01
CA ASN A 51 0.42 39.63 -54.26
C ASN A 51 -0.54 39.12 -55.36
N GLU A 52 -0.49 39.71 -56.54
CA GLU A 52 -1.28 39.26 -57.70
C GLU A 52 -0.36 38.52 -58.68
N SER A 53 -0.74 37.31 -59.09
CA SER A 53 0.06 36.52 -60.02
C SER A 53 -0.25 36.85 -61.49
N SER A 54 0.62 36.41 -62.40
CA SER A 54 0.46 36.51 -63.86
C SER A 54 -0.79 35.82 -64.43
N GLU A 55 -1.42 34.94 -63.64
CA GLU A 55 -2.67 34.24 -63.99
C GLU A 55 -3.92 34.90 -63.37
N GLY A 56 -3.79 36.08 -62.73
CA GLY A 56 -4.90 36.76 -62.06
C GLY A 56 -5.31 36.15 -60.71
N LYS A 57 -4.52 35.23 -60.16
CA LYS A 57 -4.75 34.66 -58.82
C LYS A 57 -4.16 35.58 -57.76
N ARG A 58 -4.96 35.96 -56.77
CA ARG A 58 -4.55 36.78 -55.63
C ARG A 58 -4.09 35.89 -54.49
N GLN A 59 -2.88 36.13 -54.00
CA GLN A 59 -2.29 35.45 -52.85
C GLN A 59 -2.22 36.42 -51.67
N LEU A 60 -2.67 35.98 -50.50
CA LEU A 60 -2.58 36.75 -49.26
C LEU A 60 -1.63 36.05 -48.29
N ALA A 61 -0.57 36.73 -47.88
CA ALA A 61 0.30 36.30 -46.80
C ALA A 61 0.10 37.20 -45.59
N ILE A 62 -0.38 36.65 -44.47
CA ILE A 62 -0.48 37.34 -43.19
C ILE A 62 0.64 36.81 -42.29
N THR A 63 1.43 37.68 -41.69
CA THR A 63 2.38 37.35 -40.64
C THR A 63 2.02 38.11 -39.38
N VAL A 64 2.05 37.43 -38.24
CA VAL A 64 1.82 38.01 -36.92
C VAL A 64 3.01 37.66 -36.05
N ASP A 65 3.76 38.67 -35.61
CA ASP A 65 5.00 38.44 -34.85
C ASP A 65 4.69 37.79 -33.51
N THR A 66 3.70 38.31 -32.78
CA THR A 66 3.25 37.71 -31.52
C THR A 66 1.74 37.82 -31.36
N ILE A 67 1.13 36.75 -30.86
CA ILE A 67 -0.24 36.74 -30.33
C ILE A 67 -0.16 36.28 -28.88
N THR A 68 -0.59 37.13 -27.96
CA THR A 68 -0.70 36.84 -26.54
C THR A 68 -2.15 36.56 -26.20
N ILE A 69 -2.43 35.38 -25.66
CA ILE A 69 -3.75 34.98 -25.13
C ILE A 69 -3.54 34.67 -23.64
N HIS A 70 -4.03 35.53 -22.76
CA HIS A 70 -3.68 35.50 -21.32
C HIS A 70 -2.15 35.46 -21.11
N ASN A 71 -1.61 34.37 -20.56
CA ASN A 71 -0.17 34.20 -20.29
C ASN A 71 0.57 33.43 -21.40
N TYR A 72 -0.13 32.95 -22.43
CA TYR A 72 0.45 32.21 -23.54
C TYR A 72 0.85 33.15 -24.67
N VAL A 73 2.08 33.04 -25.15
CA VAL A 73 2.63 33.88 -26.23
C VAL A 73 2.98 32.99 -27.42
N PHE A 74 2.16 33.07 -28.46
CA PHE A 74 2.43 32.45 -29.75
C PHE A 74 3.26 33.41 -30.60
N SER A 75 4.36 32.95 -31.18
CA SER A 75 5.26 33.79 -31.95
C SER A 75 5.36 33.34 -33.40
N ASN A 76 5.58 34.28 -34.32
CA ASN A 76 5.81 34.05 -35.75
C ASN A 76 4.72 33.20 -36.42
N ILE A 77 3.47 33.62 -36.27
CA ILE A 77 2.33 33.00 -36.94
C ILE A 77 2.29 33.50 -38.39
N ARG A 78 2.25 32.59 -39.35
CA ARG A 78 2.16 32.93 -40.77
C ARG A 78 1.02 32.18 -41.43
N ILE A 79 0.10 32.91 -42.05
CA ILE A 79 -0.99 32.37 -42.87
C ILE A 79 -0.66 32.70 -44.32
N LEU A 80 -0.55 31.68 -45.16
CA LEU A 80 -0.34 31.82 -46.60
C LEU A 80 -1.57 31.31 -47.33
N CYS A 81 -2.42 32.22 -47.80
CA CYS A 81 -3.59 31.91 -48.59
C CYS A 81 -3.27 31.94 -50.08
N ARG A 82 -3.41 30.80 -50.76
CA ARG A 82 -3.10 30.66 -52.20
C ARG A 82 -4.27 31.05 -53.09
N SER A 83 -5.49 30.86 -52.60
CA SER A 83 -6.74 31.24 -53.26
C SER A 83 -7.56 32.11 -52.33
N PHE A 84 -7.48 33.42 -52.56
CA PHE A 84 -8.11 34.46 -51.74
C PHE A 84 -9.21 35.20 -52.53
N LEU A 85 -10.42 35.25 -51.97
CA LEU A 85 -11.53 36.03 -52.49
C LEU A 85 -11.88 37.15 -51.50
N LEU A 86 -11.91 38.38 -52.01
CA LEU A 86 -12.34 39.56 -51.26
C LEU A 86 -13.59 40.11 -51.92
N GLU A 87 -14.73 39.98 -51.26
CA GLU A 87 -15.96 40.65 -51.66
C GLU A 87 -16.22 41.85 -50.74
N SER A 88 -17.27 42.62 -51.02
CA SER A 88 -17.53 43.90 -50.33
C SER A 88 -17.57 43.81 -48.80
N LYS A 89 -17.87 42.64 -48.22
CA LYS A 89 -18.07 42.43 -46.77
C LYS A 89 -17.52 41.10 -46.24
N THR A 90 -16.96 40.26 -47.10
CA THR A 90 -16.46 38.92 -46.77
C THR A 90 -15.04 38.73 -47.26
N ILE A 91 -14.26 38.03 -46.45
CA ILE A 91 -12.90 37.59 -46.77
C ILE A 91 -12.89 36.07 -46.70
N ASP A 92 -12.68 35.42 -47.84
CA ASP A 92 -12.66 33.97 -47.93
C ASP A 92 -11.28 33.48 -48.41
N CYS A 93 -10.69 32.60 -47.61
CA CYS A 93 -9.50 31.82 -47.94
C CYS A 93 -9.90 30.35 -47.96
N MET A 94 -9.98 29.76 -49.14
CA MET A 94 -10.40 28.35 -49.28
C MET A 94 -9.23 27.36 -49.18
N ASP A 95 -8.04 27.77 -49.62
CA ASP A 95 -6.82 26.97 -49.63
C ASP A 95 -5.65 27.79 -49.07
N GLY A 96 -5.51 27.72 -47.74
CA GLY A 96 -4.45 28.37 -46.99
C GLY A 96 -3.56 27.38 -46.25
N GLN A 97 -2.36 27.85 -45.87
CA GLN A 97 -1.46 27.16 -44.95
C GLN A 97 -1.20 28.04 -43.75
N LEU A 98 -1.55 27.56 -42.56
CA LEU A 98 -1.19 28.17 -41.28
C LEU A 98 0.12 27.54 -40.79
N GLN A 99 1.12 28.37 -40.52
CA GLN A 99 2.38 28.01 -39.93
C GLN A 99 2.49 28.70 -38.57
N VAL A 100 2.66 27.93 -37.51
CA VAL A 100 3.01 28.46 -36.19
C VAL A 100 4.38 27.90 -35.85
N LYS A 101 5.35 28.81 -35.66
CA LYS A 101 6.75 28.43 -35.45
C LYS A 101 6.87 27.43 -34.31
N GLU A 102 7.62 26.34 -34.55
CA GLU A 102 7.92 25.27 -33.58
C GLU A 102 6.71 24.44 -33.10
N LEU A 103 5.49 24.73 -33.57
CA LEU A 103 4.28 23.95 -33.21
C LEU A 103 3.78 23.10 -34.38
N PHE A 104 3.24 23.71 -35.44
CA PHE A 104 2.66 22.97 -36.56
C PHE A 104 2.52 23.79 -37.84
N THR A 105 2.44 23.09 -38.98
CA THR A 105 2.03 23.65 -40.27
C THR A 105 0.83 22.89 -40.79
N VAL A 106 -0.32 23.55 -40.91
CA VAL A 106 -1.60 22.89 -41.20
C VAL A 106 -2.37 23.62 -42.31
N PRO A 107 -3.03 22.88 -43.22
CA PRO A 107 -4.05 23.44 -44.09
C PRO A 107 -5.13 24.19 -43.29
N VAL A 108 -5.49 25.37 -43.76
CA VAL A 108 -6.50 26.23 -43.14
C VAL A 108 -7.43 26.80 -44.21
N ALA A 109 -8.72 26.76 -43.93
CA ALA A 109 -9.70 27.60 -44.61
C ALA A 109 -10.22 28.64 -43.62
N LEU A 110 -10.30 29.90 -44.04
CA LEU A 110 -10.69 31.02 -43.20
C LEU A 110 -11.78 31.81 -43.89
N GLN A 111 -12.84 32.11 -43.15
CA GLN A 111 -13.91 32.99 -43.58
C GLN A 111 -14.12 34.07 -42.53
N PHE A 112 -14.04 35.33 -42.94
CA PHE A 112 -14.35 36.47 -42.09
C PHE A 112 -15.47 37.29 -42.70
N THR A 113 -16.52 37.53 -41.92
CA THR A 113 -17.73 38.26 -42.34
C THR A 113 -17.88 39.53 -41.49
N ALA A 114 -17.62 40.69 -42.10
CA ALA A 114 -17.59 41.96 -41.39
C ALA A 114 -18.97 42.41 -40.87
N THR A 115 -20.07 42.06 -41.56
CA THR A 115 -21.43 42.43 -41.14
C THR A 115 -21.93 41.67 -39.92
N GLN A 116 -21.46 40.43 -39.74
CA GLN A 116 -21.83 39.56 -38.63
C GLN A 116 -20.79 39.59 -37.52
N SER A 117 -19.67 40.30 -37.72
CA SER A 117 -18.52 40.28 -36.81
C SER A 117 -18.15 38.84 -36.43
N GLN A 118 -18.01 38.01 -37.47
CA GLN A 118 -17.79 36.57 -37.33
C GLN A 118 -16.52 36.15 -38.07
N LEU A 119 -15.75 35.27 -37.43
CA LEU A 119 -14.56 34.62 -37.97
C LEU A 119 -14.73 33.12 -37.81
N ASN A 120 -14.70 32.39 -38.92
CA ASN A 120 -14.71 30.93 -38.95
C ASN A 120 -13.37 30.45 -39.52
N ILE A 121 -12.74 29.50 -38.84
CA ILE A 121 -11.47 28.91 -39.24
C ILE A 121 -11.64 27.39 -39.21
N HIS A 122 -11.46 26.75 -40.35
CA HIS A 122 -11.39 25.30 -40.46
C HIS A 122 -9.94 24.89 -40.61
N LEU A 123 -9.45 24.07 -39.69
CA LEU A 123 -8.10 23.53 -39.69
C LEU A 123 -8.18 22.04 -40.01
N LYS A 124 -7.21 21.55 -40.80
CA LYS A 124 -7.04 20.11 -41.05
C LYS A 124 -5.62 19.68 -40.68
N PRO A 125 -5.31 19.48 -39.38
CA PRO A 125 -3.95 19.16 -38.95
C PRO A 125 -3.36 17.91 -39.61
N SER A 126 -4.21 16.91 -39.88
CA SER A 126 -3.88 15.76 -40.71
C SER A 126 -5.08 15.37 -41.59
N LYS A 127 -4.93 14.31 -42.40
CA LYS A 127 -5.91 13.92 -43.42
C LYS A 127 -7.30 13.62 -42.84
N ASP A 128 -7.33 13.05 -41.65
CA ASP A 128 -8.55 12.58 -41.00
C ASP A 128 -8.99 13.50 -39.85
N GLU A 129 -8.28 14.61 -39.61
CA GLU A 129 -8.56 15.57 -38.54
C GLU A 129 -9.28 16.81 -39.07
N HIS A 130 -10.35 17.22 -38.39
CA HIS A 130 -11.14 18.40 -38.74
C HIS A 130 -11.43 19.23 -37.51
N TRP A 131 -10.86 20.43 -37.43
CA TRP A 131 -11.13 21.36 -36.32
C TRP A 131 -11.84 22.59 -36.87
N GLN A 132 -12.87 23.04 -36.17
CA GLN A 132 -13.62 24.24 -36.53
C GLN A 132 -13.57 25.22 -35.36
N PHE A 133 -12.90 26.34 -35.57
CA PHE A 133 -12.92 27.46 -34.66
C PHE A 133 -13.88 28.53 -35.17
N THR A 134 -14.79 28.97 -34.32
CA THR A 134 -15.74 30.05 -34.60
C THR A 134 -15.56 31.14 -33.55
N LEU A 135 -15.45 32.40 -33.98
CA LEU A 135 -15.42 33.56 -33.09
C LEU A 135 -16.45 34.56 -33.59
N GLN A 136 -17.39 34.92 -32.73
CA GLN A 136 -18.39 35.94 -32.97
C GLN A 136 -18.29 36.99 -31.87
N TRP A 137 -18.39 38.27 -32.24
CA TRP A 137 -18.30 39.36 -31.27
C TRP A 137 -19.19 40.53 -31.63
N ASP A 138 -19.58 41.30 -30.63
CA ASP A 138 -20.16 42.62 -30.80
C ASP A 138 -19.44 43.64 -29.92
N ASP A 139 -20.09 44.76 -29.63
CA ASP A 139 -19.53 45.81 -28.79
C ASP A 139 -19.38 45.41 -27.33
N VAL A 140 -20.05 44.38 -26.85
CA VAL A 140 -20.20 44.02 -25.43
C VAL A 140 -19.78 42.58 -25.15
N LEU A 141 -20.24 41.65 -25.99
CA LEU A 141 -20.14 40.22 -25.86
C LEU A 141 -19.22 39.63 -26.92
N TRP A 142 -18.56 38.54 -26.56
CA TRP A 142 -17.89 37.67 -27.51
C TRP A 142 -18.15 36.22 -27.15
N GLN A 143 -18.24 35.39 -28.18
CA GLN A 143 -18.39 33.95 -28.09
C GLN A 143 -17.37 33.30 -29.01
N ALA A 144 -16.59 32.37 -28.48
CA ALA A 144 -15.69 31.53 -29.24
C ALA A 144 -16.10 30.06 -29.06
N GLY A 145 -15.93 29.27 -30.11
CA GLY A 145 -16.19 27.83 -30.11
C GLY A 145 -15.06 27.12 -30.83
N LEU A 146 -14.65 25.98 -30.30
CA LEU A 146 -13.73 25.04 -30.92
C LEU A 146 -14.42 23.68 -30.97
N ALA A 147 -14.74 23.20 -32.17
CA ALA A 147 -15.18 21.82 -32.39
C ALA A 147 -14.01 21.01 -32.95
N ILE A 148 -13.81 19.80 -32.42
CA ILE A 148 -12.71 18.91 -32.74
C ILE A 148 -13.30 17.58 -33.18
N ASP A 149 -12.93 17.14 -34.38
CA ASP A 149 -13.25 15.82 -34.93
C ASP A 149 -11.94 15.09 -35.26
N ALA A 150 -11.80 13.90 -34.66
CA ALA A 150 -10.67 12.99 -34.69
C ALA A 150 -9.29 13.61 -34.32
N GLY A 151 -9.27 14.66 -33.50
CA GLY A 151 -8.03 15.40 -33.17
C GLY A 151 -7.00 14.53 -32.46
N LYS A 152 -5.75 14.50 -32.93
CA LYS A 152 -4.72 13.65 -32.29
C LYS A 152 -4.22 14.25 -30.99
N MET A 153 -4.18 13.44 -29.93
CA MET A 153 -3.73 13.85 -28.58
C MET A 153 -2.28 14.35 -28.57
N THR A 154 -1.43 13.89 -29.50
CA THR A 154 -0.04 14.34 -29.65
C THR A 154 0.10 15.84 -29.96
N HIS A 155 -0.94 16.49 -30.51
CA HIS A 155 -0.91 17.94 -30.76
C HIS A 155 -1.03 18.75 -29.46
N PHE A 156 -1.59 18.17 -28.41
CA PHE A 156 -1.84 18.81 -27.12
C PHE A 156 -0.68 18.65 -26.13
N THR A 157 0.31 17.81 -26.44
CA THR A 157 1.50 17.61 -25.59
C THR A 157 2.22 18.93 -25.31
N ALA A 158 2.26 19.84 -26.29
CA ALA A 158 2.89 21.16 -26.14
C ALA A 158 2.10 22.13 -25.23
N TRP A 159 0.86 21.80 -24.87
CA TRP A 159 0.01 22.63 -24.01
C TRP A 159 0.00 22.15 -22.56
N ILE A 160 0.51 20.95 -22.30
CA ILE A 160 0.83 20.48 -20.95
C ILE A 160 2.05 21.29 -20.48
N PRO A 161 2.04 21.86 -19.27
CA PRO A 161 3.19 22.57 -18.73
C PRO A 161 4.46 21.73 -18.89
N ASP A 162 5.57 22.37 -19.31
CA ASP A 162 6.83 21.69 -19.63
C ASP A 162 7.62 21.40 -18.36
N ASN A 163 7.01 20.66 -17.44
CA ASN A 163 7.62 20.16 -16.21
C ASN A 163 7.84 18.66 -16.34
N GLU A 164 9.04 18.19 -15.96
CA GLU A 164 9.46 16.76 -15.96
C GLU A 164 8.50 15.80 -15.21
N LYS A 165 7.45 16.35 -14.58
CA LYS A 165 6.48 15.65 -13.75
C LYS A 165 5.27 15.10 -14.51
N PHE A 166 4.96 15.58 -15.72
CA PHE A 166 3.80 15.10 -16.46
C PHE A 166 4.19 14.19 -17.64
N PRO A 167 3.54 13.02 -17.80
CA PRO A 167 3.81 12.11 -18.90
C PRO A 167 3.52 12.73 -20.27
N LYS A 168 4.29 12.35 -21.29
CA LYS A 168 4.04 12.80 -22.65
C LYS A 168 2.91 12.00 -23.26
N LEU A 169 1.96 12.67 -23.90
CA LEU A 169 0.91 12.03 -24.69
C LEU A 169 1.54 11.46 -25.97
N THR A 170 1.36 10.16 -26.20
CA THR A 170 1.97 9.42 -27.30
C THR A 170 0.96 8.96 -28.34
N ALA A 171 -0.30 8.73 -27.95
CA ALA A 171 -1.40 8.36 -28.85
C ALA A 171 -2.76 8.82 -28.30
N GLY A 172 -3.80 8.61 -29.11
CA GLY A 172 -5.19 8.90 -28.77
C GLY A 172 -5.83 9.92 -29.69
N THR A 173 -7.16 9.90 -29.71
CA THR A 173 -8.00 10.84 -30.44
C THR A 173 -8.97 11.53 -29.51
N VAL A 174 -9.20 12.83 -29.72
CA VAL A 174 -10.20 13.62 -28.99
C VAL A 174 -11.25 14.13 -29.97
N ASN A 175 -12.50 14.00 -29.55
CA ASN A 175 -13.68 14.54 -30.23
C ASN A 175 -14.46 15.40 -29.25
N GLY A 176 -15.18 16.40 -29.77
CA GLY A 176 -16.10 17.19 -28.95
C GLY A 176 -15.99 18.69 -29.21
N SER A 177 -16.41 19.50 -28.23
CA SER A 177 -16.41 20.94 -28.37
C SER A 177 -16.08 21.68 -27.09
N VAL A 178 -15.46 22.85 -27.25
CA VAL A 178 -15.20 23.81 -26.17
C VAL A 178 -15.77 25.17 -26.57
N GLN A 179 -16.60 25.74 -25.71
CA GLN A 179 -17.24 27.03 -25.88
C GLN A 179 -16.75 28.00 -24.82
N PHE A 180 -16.42 29.21 -25.25
CA PHE A 180 -15.96 30.30 -24.41
C PHE A 180 -16.87 31.50 -24.62
N ASN A 181 -17.37 32.08 -23.54
CA ASN A 181 -18.18 33.29 -23.58
C ASN A 181 -17.53 34.37 -22.70
N GLY A 182 -17.55 35.62 -23.14
CA GLY A 182 -17.03 36.71 -22.34
C GLY A 182 -17.63 38.07 -22.67
N TYR A 183 -17.24 39.04 -21.85
CA TYR A 183 -17.60 40.46 -22.00
C TYR A 183 -16.36 41.28 -22.40
N ARG A 184 -16.51 42.60 -22.58
CA ARG A 184 -15.39 43.54 -22.87
C ARG A 184 -14.14 43.39 -22.00
N LYS A 185 -14.26 42.88 -20.77
CA LYS A 185 -13.18 42.86 -19.77
C LYS A 185 -12.56 41.48 -19.51
N GLY A 186 -13.09 40.41 -20.11
CA GLY A 186 -12.54 39.07 -19.89
C GLY A 186 -13.51 37.93 -20.18
N LEU A 187 -13.02 36.72 -19.97
CA LEU A 187 -13.78 35.47 -20.02
C LEU A 187 -14.81 35.43 -18.89
N SER A 188 -16.01 34.96 -19.20
CA SER A 188 -17.13 34.88 -18.25
C SER A 188 -17.69 33.48 -18.08
N ALA A 189 -17.58 32.64 -19.11
CA ALA A 189 -17.97 31.25 -19.03
C ALA A 189 -17.14 30.38 -19.97
N VAL A 190 -16.92 29.13 -19.55
CA VAL A 190 -16.33 28.06 -20.34
C VAL A 190 -17.25 26.86 -20.24
N HIS A 191 -17.46 26.15 -21.34
CA HIS A 191 -18.11 24.86 -21.36
C HIS A 191 -17.32 23.93 -22.28
N ALA A 192 -17.05 22.72 -21.82
CA ALA A 192 -16.34 21.70 -22.57
C ALA A 192 -17.13 20.40 -22.51
N ASP A 193 -17.27 19.73 -23.64
CA ASP A 193 -17.79 18.37 -23.77
C ASP A 193 -16.85 17.63 -24.71
N LEU A 194 -16.04 16.74 -24.16
CA LEU A 194 -14.93 16.08 -24.83
C LEU A 194 -14.97 14.58 -24.57
N THR A 195 -14.74 13.79 -25.61
CA THR A 195 -14.51 12.34 -25.52
C THR A 195 -13.13 12.03 -26.07
N VAL A 196 -12.35 11.26 -25.33
CA VAL A 196 -11.02 10.81 -25.71
C VAL A 196 -11.05 9.29 -25.84
N ASP A 197 -10.50 8.77 -26.94
CA ASP A 197 -10.45 7.34 -27.26
C ASP A 197 -9.01 6.92 -27.58
N GLY A 198 -8.59 5.76 -27.06
CA GLY A 198 -7.26 5.20 -27.26
C GLY A 198 -6.10 6.06 -26.74
N LEU A 199 -6.33 6.85 -25.68
CA LEU A 199 -5.29 7.70 -25.09
C LEU A 199 -4.15 6.83 -24.54
N ALA A 200 -2.93 7.21 -24.92
CA ALA A 200 -1.72 6.64 -24.36
C ALA A 200 -0.75 7.74 -23.94
N PHE A 201 -0.06 7.50 -22.83
CA PHE A 201 0.99 8.37 -22.32
C PHE A 201 2.09 7.59 -21.63
N SER A 202 3.28 8.17 -21.57
CA SER A 202 4.40 7.60 -20.81
C SER A 202 5.40 8.68 -20.45
N ASP A 203 6.04 8.55 -19.28
CA ASP A 203 7.25 9.30 -18.97
C ASP A 203 8.52 8.54 -19.40
N GLN A 204 9.69 9.19 -19.27
CA GLN A 204 10.96 8.57 -19.65
C GLN A 204 11.50 7.57 -18.62
N VAL A 205 11.06 7.67 -17.37
CA VAL A 205 11.57 6.89 -16.25
C VAL A 205 10.82 5.55 -16.11
N GLY A 206 9.65 5.43 -16.74
CA GLY A 206 8.77 4.27 -16.68
C GLY A 206 7.90 4.23 -15.42
N MET A 207 7.77 5.35 -14.70
CA MET A 207 7.04 5.44 -13.42
C MET A 207 5.55 5.70 -13.63
N HIS A 208 5.22 6.32 -14.77
CA HIS A 208 3.86 6.68 -15.14
C HIS A 208 3.61 6.31 -16.60
N ALA A 209 2.60 5.48 -16.83
CA ALA A 209 2.20 5.04 -18.17
C ALA A 209 0.70 4.80 -18.23
N GLY A 210 0.11 5.04 -19.39
CA GLY A 210 -1.30 4.78 -19.66
C GLY A 210 -1.48 4.24 -21.06
N GLU A 211 -2.39 3.31 -21.24
CA GLU A 211 -2.66 2.66 -22.53
C GLU A 211 -4.16 2.41 -22.74
N ASP A 212 -4.61 2.60 -23.99
CA ASP A 212 -5.98 2.36 -24.47
C ASP A 212 -7.06 3.08 -23.63
N ILE A 213 -6.73 4.26 -23.10
CA ILE A 213 -7.59 4.99 -22.18
C ILE A 213 -8.75 5.63 -22.95
N THR A 214 -9.97 5.31 -22.53
CA THR A 214 -11.20 5.96 -23.01
C THR A 214 -11.78 6.82 -21.89
N LEU A 215 -12.00 8.11 -22.15
CA LEU A 215 -12.50 9.08 -21.18
C LEU A 215 -13.58 9.96 -21.79
N SER A 216 -14.58 10.36 -21.02
CA SER A 216 -15.44 11.49 -21.36
C SER A 216 -15.40 12.55 -20.27
N LEU A 217 -15.30 13.82 -20.67
CA LEU A 217 -15.21 15.00 -19.82
C LEU A 217 -16.32 15.98 -20.22
N THR A 218 -17.20 16.29 -19.28
CA THR A 218 -18.07 17.46 -19.37
C THR A 218 -17.65 18.46 -18.29
N SER A 219 -17.34 19.69 -18.66
CA SER A 219 -16.94 20.72 -17.72
C SER A 219 -17.64 22.04 -18.02
N SER A 220 -17.95 22.80 -16.97
CA SER A 220 -18.47 24.15 -17.07
C SER A 220 -17.88 25.03 -15.98
N ALA A 221 -17.48 26.23 -16.36
CA ALA A 221 -16.98 27.26 -15.46
C ALA A 221 -17.74 28.55 -15.74
N ARG A 222 -18.29 29.21 -14.72
CA ARG A 222 -18.99 30.50 -14.87
C ARG A 222 -18.52 31.48 -13.82
N GLN A 223 -18.04 32.64 -14.28
CA GLN A 223 -17.65 33.72 -13.41
C GLN A 223 -18.90 34.39 -12.83
N ASP A 224 -18.98 34.49 -11.52
CA ASP A 224 -19.90 35.40 -10.86
C ASP A 224 -19.22 36.76 -10.70
N SER A 225 -19.66 37.69 -11.55
CA SER A 225 -19.12 39.03 -11.66
C SER A 225 -19.30 39.89 -10.40
N LYS A 226 -20.14 39.50 -9.44
CA LYS A 226 -20.33 40.25 -8.18
C LYS A 226 -19.23 39.98 -7.16
N HIS A 227 -18.76 38.74 -7.09
CA HIS A 227 -17.81 38.30 -6.06
C HIS A 227 -16.43 37.90 -6.63
N ASN A 228 -16.22 38.05 -7.94
CA ASN A 228 -14.96 37.74 -8.64
C ASN A 228 -14.46 36.30 -8.42
N HIS A 229 -15.40 35.36 -8.40
CA HIS A 229 -15.16 33.92 -8.24
C HIS A 229 -15.79 33.14 -9.39
N TRP A 230 -15.32 31.92 -9.60
CA TRP A 230 -15.74 31.00 -10.64
C TRP A 230 -16.47 29.83 -10.03
N ASN A 231 -17.71 29.60 -10.47
CA ASN A 231 -18.43 28.37 -10.17
C ASN A 231 -18.00 27.31 -11.19
N LEU A 232 -17.51 26.18 -10.72
CA LEU A 232 -16.93 25.10 -11.50
C LEU A 232 -17.75 23.83 -11.30
N HIS A 233 -18.10 23.17 -12.39
CA HIS A 233 -18.72 21.86 -12.41
C HIS A 233 -18.02 21.00 -13.45
N SER A 234 -17.49 19.84 -13.07
CA SER A 234 -16.79 18.93 -13.96
C SER A 234 -17.17 17.48 -13.68
N GLU A 235 -17.46 16.74 -14.74
CA GLU A 235 -17.78 15.32 -14.72
C GLU A 235 -16.77 14.59 -15.62
N ILE A 236 -16.10 13.59 -15.05
CA ILE A 236 -15.11 12.77 -15.73
C ILE A 236 -15.55 11.32 -15.59
N HIS A 237 -15.64 10.62 -16.71
CA HIS A 237 -15.97 9.20 -16.74
C HIS A 237 -14.84 8.46 -17.45
N TRP A 238 -14.25 7.47 -16.78
CA TRP A 238 -13.16 6.65 -17.28
C TRP A 238 -13.64 5.23 -17.57
N GLN A 239 -13.90 4.96 -18.85
CA GLN A 239 -14.56 3.72 -19.27
C GLN A 239 -13.62 2.54 -19.49
N LYS A 240 -12.43 2.77 -20.04
CA LYS A 240 -11.51 1.71 -20.50
C LYS A 240 -10.04 2.10 -20.42
N GLY A 241 -9.18 1.10 -20.58
CA GLY A 241 -7.73 1.25 -20.62
C GLY A 241 -7.11 0.95 -19.27
N ALA A 242 -5.83 1.25 -19.13
CA ALA A 242 -5.10 1.08 -17.89
C ALA A 242 -4.19 2.27 -17.63
N VAL A 243 -4.01 2.59 -16.36
CA VAL A 243 -3.05 3.59 -15.87
C VAL A 243 -2.18 2.93 -14.82
N PHE A 244 -0.88 2.91 -15.08
CA PHE A 244 0.14 2.67 -14.08
C PHE A 244 0.67 4.02 -13.59
N TRP A 245 0.56 4.25 -12.30
CA TRP A 245 1.06 5.44 -11.63
C TRP A 245 1.74 5.01 -10.33
N GLN A 246 3.05 4.77 -10.39
CA GLN A 246 3.76 4.02 -9.34
C GLN A 246 3.41 4.48 -7.91
N PRO A 247 3.09 3.53 -7.00
CA PRO A 247 3.03 2.07 -7.18
C PRO A 247 1.67 1.53 -7.67
N LEU A 248 0.73 2.40 -8.00
CA LEU A 248 -0.65 2.04 -8.29
C LEU A 248 -0.85 1.59 -9.74
N PHE A 249 -1.75 0.62 -9.92
CA PHE A 249 -2.22 0.19 -11.24
C PHE A 249 -3.74 0.13 -11.23
N PHE A 250 -4.38 0.94 -12.08
CA PHE A 250 -5.83 0.99 -12.21
C PHE A 250 -6.25 0.64 -13.63
N THR A 251 -7.40 -0.02 -13.74
CA THR A 251 -8.05 -0.30 -15.03
C THR A 251 -9.31 0.54 -15.13
N GLY A 252 -9.61 1.05 -16.33
CA GLY A 252 -10.85 1.77 -16.61
C GLY A 252 -12.01 0.80 -16.56
N ASN A 253 -12.80 0.89 -15.49
CA ASN A 253 -13.97 0.05 -15.21
C ASN A 253 -15.19 0.94 -14.95
N ASP A 254 -15.40 1.98 -15.76
CA ASP A 254 -16.46 2.98 -15.60
C ASP A 254 -16.34 3.81 -14.28
N HIS A 255 -15.11 4.20 -13.91
CA HIS A 255 -14.88 5.11 -12.77
C HIS A 255 -15.45 6.50 -13.09
N TYR A 256 -16.10 7.13 -12.12
CA TYR A 256 -16.78 8.41 -12.32
C TYR A 256 -16.38 9.42 -11.26
N LEU A 257 -16.03 10.63 -11.68
CA LEU A 257 -15.64 11.73 -10.81
C LEU A 257 -16.49 12.96 -11.13
N ASN A 258 -17.21 13.45 -10.14
CA ASN A 258 -17.96 14.68 -10.20
C ASN A 258 -17.35 15.70 -9.23
N ILE A 259 -16.99 16.86 -9.75
CA ILE A 259 -16.37 17.95 -9.00
C ILE A 259 -17.27 19.17 -9.12
N HIS A 260 -17.72 19.67 -7.97
CA HIS A 260 -18.43 20.94 -7.87
C HIS A 260 -17.73 21.83 -6.86
N GLY A 261 -17.34 23.04 -7.29
CA GLY A 261 -16.66 23.97 -6.41
C GLY A 261 -16.66 25.43 -6.88
N ILE A 262 -16.08 26.25 -6.02
CA ILE A 262 -15.90 27.68 -6.21
C ILE A 262 -14.41 27.99 -6.22
N ALA A 263 -13.99 28.79 -7.19
CA ALA A 263 -12.59 29.15 -7.41
C ALA A 263 -12.40 30.68 -7.37
N ASP A 264 -11.53 31.18 -6.49
CA ASP A 264 -11.07 32.57 -6.49
C ASP A 264 -9.72 32.77 -7.20
N GLU A 265 -8.84 33.67 -6.75
CA GLU A 265 -7.48 33.83 -7.31
C GLU A 265 -6.44 32.87 -6.69
N LYS A 266 -6.70 32.36 -5.48
CA LYS A 266 -5.77 31.57 -4.64
C LYS A 266 -6.33 30.21 -4.19
N ASN A 267 -7.64 30.09 -3.99
CA ASN A 267 -8.27 28.96 -3.33
C ASN A 267 -9.34 28.31 -4.22
N LEU A 268 -9.32 26.98 -4.25
CA LEU A 268 -10.40 26.12 -4.71
C LEU A 268 -11.17 25.59 -3.51
N HIS A 269 -12.45 25.91 -3.43
CA HIS A 269 -13.38 25.35 -2.46
C HIS A 269 -14.27 24.31 -3.15
N LEU A 270 -13.99 23.03 -2.95
CA LEU A 270 -14.85 21.92 -3.38
C LEU A 270 -15.97 21.74 -2.35
N GLN A 271 -17.22 21.78 -2.81
CA GLN A 271 -18.39 21.79 -1.93
C GLN A 271 -19.07 20.43 -1.83
N SER A 272 -19.41 19.83 -2.97
CA SER A 272 -20.13 18.54 -3.03
C SER A 272 -19.60 17.75 -4.20
N SER A 273 -18.43 17.16 -4.02
CA SER A 273 -17.78 16.32 -5.03
C SER A 273 -17.95 14.85 -4.64
N HIS A 274 -18.03 13.97 -5.62
CA HIS A 274 -18.03 12.53 -5.37
C HIS A 274 -17.24 11.77 -6.42
N LEU A 275 -16.61 10.70 -5.96
CA LEU A 275 -15.80 9.77 -6.75
C LEU A 275 -16.39 8.38 -6.60
N ILE A 276 -16.75 7.76 -7.71
CA ILE A 276 -17.16 6.36 -7.79
C ILE A 276 -15.97 5.58 -8.34
N LEU A 277 -15.41 4.72 -7.51
CA LEU A 277 -14.41 3.73 -7.91
C LEU A 277 -15.09 2.38 -8.04
N ALA A 278 -15.09 1.81 -9.25
CA ALA A 278 -15.68 0.51 -9.51
C ALA A 278 -15.06 -0.56 -8.60
N ASP A 279 -15.91 -1.47 -8.12
CA ASP A 279 -15.60 -2.53 -7.15
C ASP A 279 -15.17 -2.06 -5.74
N ILE A 280 -14.85 -0.77 -5.55
CA ILE A 280 -14.44 -0.20 -4.26
C ILE A 280 -15.60 0.52 -3.58
N GLY A 281 -16.21 1.55 -4.19
CA GLY A 281 -17.27 2.30 -3.53
C GLY A 281 -17.41 3.74 -4.00
N THR A 282 -18.28 4.49 -3.33
CA THR A 282 -18.52 5.92 -3.59
C THR A 282 -17.95 6.75 -2.44
N PHE A 283 -17.14 7.75 -2.78
CA PHE A 283 -16.49 8.66 -1.85
C PHE A 283 -17.04 10.06 -2.09
N ASN A 284 -17.74 10.60 -1.11
CA ASN A 284 -18.15 12.00 -1.09
C ASN A 284 -17.04 12.82 -0.43
N PHE A 285 -16.68 13.95 -1.00
CA PHE A 285 -15.64 14.80 -0.42
C PHE A 285 -15.87 16.29 -0.65
N SER A 286 -15.43 17.07 0.34
CA SER A 286 -15.35 18.52 0.30
C SER A 286 -13.94 18.92 0.70
N SER A 287 -13.42 20.03 0.15
CA SER A 287 -12.07 20.47 0.50
C SER A 287 -11.82 21.94 0.17
N THR A 288 -10.85 22.53 0.86
CA THR A 288 -10.26 23.81 0.49
C THR A 288 -8.79 23.60 0.15
N VAL A 289 -8.43 23.86 -1.09
CA VAL A 289 -7.07 23.71 -1.62
C VAL A 289 -6.54 25.06 -2.08
N THR A 290 -5.34 25.42 -1.62
CA THR A 290 -4.60 26.56 -2.18
C THR A 290 -3.85 26.06 -3.42
N TRP A 291 -4.26 26.43 -4.63
CA TRP A 291 -3.71 25.83 -5.87
C TRP A 291 -2.33 26.38 -6.28
N VAL A 292 -1.79 27.40 -5.61
CA VAL A 292 -0.45 27.93 -5.92
C VAL A 292 0.64 26.91 -5.54
N ASP A 293 0.43 26.20 -4.43
CA ASP A 293 1.30 25.18 -3.88
C ASP A 293 0.60 23.82 -3.71
N PHE A 294 -0.66 23.71 -4.11
CA PHE A 294 -1.54 22.56 -3.90
C PHE A 294 -1.66 22.16 -2.41
N ALA A 295 -1.57 23.14 -1.50
CA ALA A 295 -1.73 22.89 -0.08
C ALA A 295 -3.19 22.56 0.26
N LEU A 296 -3.40 21.41 0.90
CA LEU A 296 -4.70 20.99 1.42
C LEU A 296 -4.92 21.63 2.79
N ASN A 297 -5.86 22.57 2.88
CA ASN A 297 -6.13 23.28 4.14
C ASN A 297 -7.15 22.52 4.98
N THR A 298 -8.29 22.19 4.38
CA THR A 298 -9.36 21.39 5.00
C THR A 298 -9.83 20.33 4.03
N ALA A 299 -10.21 19.17 4.54
CA ALA A 299 -10.89 18.14 3.76
C ALA A 299 -11.85 17.37 4.64
N GLU A 300 -13.02 17.08 4.10
CA GLU A 300 -13.96 16.10 4.64
C GLU A 300 -14.14 15.03 3.57
N LEU A 301 -14.09 13.77 3.98
CA LEU A 301 -14.33 12.63 3.12
C LEU A 301 -15.21 11.64 3.85
N GLU A 302 -16.28 11.20 3.19
CA GLU A 302 -17.25 10.23 3.67
C GLU A 302 -17.46 9.16 2.61
N ALA A 303 -17.49 7.91 3.01
CA ALA A 303 -17.73 6.79 2.12
C ALA A 303 -18.41 5.66 2.86
N ASP A 304 -19.49 5.17 2.28
CA ASP A 304 -20.28 4.07 2.83
C ASP A 304 -20.09 2.80 1.98
N ASN A 305 -20.17 1.65 2.62
CA ASN A 305 -20.15 0.33 2.02
C ASN A 305 -18.96 0.13 1.06
N ILE A 306 -17.77 0.52 1.50
CA ILE A 306 -16.53 0.34 0.74
C ILE A 306 -16.16 -1.15 0.72
N GLY A 307 -16.00 -1.73 -0.45
CA GLY A 307 -15.52 -3.09 -0.66
C GLY A 307 -14.02 -3.21 -0.33
N LEU A 308 -13.70 -3.78 0.84
CA LEU A 308 -12.31 -3.83 1.34
C LEU A 308 -11.40 -4.72 0.51
N SER A 309 -11.93 -5.73 -0.19
CA SER A 309 -11.12 -6.60 -1.06
C SER A 309 -10.51 -5.82 -2.23
N ALA A 310 -11.33 -5.07 -2.97
CA ALA A 310 -10.85 -4.24 -4.06
C ALA A 310 -10.00 -3.08 -3.55
N LEU A 311 -10.39 -2.43 -2.44
CA LEU A 311 -9.61 -1.35 -1.82
C LEU A 311 -8.21 -1.85 -1.44
N PHE A 312 -8.13 -2.99 -0.76
CA PHE A 312 -6.85 -3.53 -0.32
C PHE A 312 -5.98 -3.91 -1.50
N ASP A 313 -6.49 -4.69 -2.46
CA ASP A 313 -5.69 -5.19 -3.59
C ASP A 313 -5.25 -4.07 -4.55
N GLN A 314 -6.12 -3.08 -4.83
CA GLN A 314 -5.83 -2.04 -5.82
C GLN A 314 -5.11 -0.82 -5.22
N ILE A 315 -5.35 -0.49 -3.95
CA ILE A 315 -4.85 0.75 -3.34
C ILE A 315 -3.80 0.48 -2.25
N LEU A 316 -4.08 -0.37 -1.26
CA LEU A 316 -3.20 -0.50 -0.09
C LEU A 316 -2.01 -1.43 -0.34
N LYS A 317 -2.25 -2.60 -0.92
CA LYS A 317 -1.26 -3.66 -1.14
C LYS A 317 -0.04 -3.24 -1.95
N PRO A 318 -0.12 -2.39 -3.00
CA PRO A 318 1.06 -1.91 -3.71
C PRO A 318 2.06 -1.12 -2.84
N PHE A 319 1.61 -0.48 -1.76
CA PHE A 319 2.49 0.18 -0.80
C PHE A 319 3.09 -0.76 0.25
N LEU A 320 2.56 -1.99 0.34
CA LEU A 320 2.93 -2.98 1.35
C LEU A 320 3.79 -4.11 0.80
N SER A 321 4.20 -4.04 -0.48
CA SER A 321 4.86 -5.13 -1.23
C SER A 321 6.11 -5.70 -0.57
N ASP A 322 6.86 -4.87 0.17
CA ASP A 322 8.10 -5.26 0.86
C ASP A 322 7.88 -5.69 2.31
N THR A 323 6.62 -5.84 2.74
CA THR A 323 6.26 -6.18 4.12
C THR A 323 5.60 -7.55 4.21
N ILE A 324 5.48 -8.07 5.43
CA ILE A 324 4.72 -9.31 5.69
C ILE A 324 3.22 -9.17 5.38
N LEU A 325 2.72 -7.94 5.20
CA LEU A 325 1.32 -7.63 4.93
C LEU A 325 0.96 -7.76 3.43
N ALA A 326 1.96 -7.87 2.54
CA ALA A 326 1.72 -8.07 1.11
C ALA A 326 0.94 -9.35 0.79
N ASP A 327 1.08 -10.37 1.64
CA ASP A 327 0.47 -11.68 1.49
C ASP A 327 -0.91 -11.78 2.18
N LEU A 328 -1.54 -10.65 2.55
CA LEU A 328 -2.88 -10.65 3.11
C LEU A 328 -3.97 -10.74 2.04
N GLU A 329 -5.08 -11.34 2.44
CA GLU A 329 -6.38 -11.28 1.78
C GLU A 329 -7.35 -10.64 2.77
N ILE A 330 -7.94 -9.51 2.37
CA ILE A 330 -8.93 -8.78 3.16
C ILE A 330 -10.26 -8.83 2.42
N SER A 331 -11.34 -9.04 3.15
CA SER A 331 -12.72 -9.06 2.64
C SER A 331 -13.66 -8.43 3.67
N GLY A 332 -14.89 -8.13 3.24
CA GLY A 332 -15.87 -7.39 4.04
C GLY A 332 -16.06 -5.98 3.54
N HIS A 333 -16.79 -5.18 4.31
CA HIS A 333 -17.13 -3.80 3.97
C HIS A 333 -16.71 -2.84 5.08
N SER A 334 -16.55 -1.57 4.72
CA SER A 334 -16.34 -0.51 5.71
C SER A 334 -17.07 0.77 5.36
N ASP A 335 -17.52 1.48 6.38
CA ASP A 335 -17.89 2.89 6.29
C ASP A 335 -16.76 3.73 6.89
N MET A 336 -16.46 4.87 6.30
CA MET A 336 -15.35 5.72 6.72
C MET A 336 -15.71 7.20 6.61
N ALA A 337 -15.44 7.95 7.67
CA ALA A 337 -15.40 9.41 7.65
C ALA A 337 -14.02 9.91 8.07
N LEU A 338 -13.52 10.94 7.39
CA LEU A 338 -12.21 11.54 7.61
C LEU A 338 -12.35 13.07 7.63
N HIS A 339 -11.84 13.70 8.70
CA HIS A 339 -11.77 15.15 8.81
C HIS A 339 -10.31 15.62 8.91
N ILE A 340 -9.91 16.51 8.02
CA ILE A 340 -8.59 17.15 7.99
C ILE A 340 -8.76 18.65 8.21
N GLN A 341 -7.98 19.21 9.14
CA GLN A 341 -7.92 20.64 9.40
C GLN A 341 -6.47 21.13 9.49
N ASN A 342 -6.18 22.25 8.83
CA ASN A 342 -4.82 22.81 8.72
C ASN A 342 -3.79 21.80 8.20
N GLY A 343 -4.21 20.91 7.29
CA GLY A 343 -3.38 19.84 6.74
C GLY A 343 -3.12 18.65 7.68
N ASN A 344 -3.67 18.64 8.90
CA ASN A 344 -3.54 17.54 9.85
C ASN A 344 -4.86 16.79 9.98
N VAL A 345 -4.80 15.47 10.11
CA VAL A 345 -5.96 14.63 10.44
C VAL A 345 -6.46 15.02 11.83
N GLN A 346 -7.75 15.29 11.98
CA GLN A 346 -8.39 15.60 13.26
C GLN A 346 -9.31 14.49 13.73
N GLU A 347 -9.96 13.79 12.79
CA GLU A 347 -10.92 12.73 13.09
C GLU A 347 -10.88 11.65 11.99
N ILE A 348 -10.99 10.40 12.42
CA ILE A 348 -11.21 9.22 11.59
C ILE A 348 -12.29 8.41 12.28
N ASP A 349 -13.46 8.28 11.65
CA ASP A 349 -14.49 7.35 12.09
C ASP A 349 -14.51 6.17 11.10
N LEU A 350 -14.25 4.97 11.59
CA LEU A 350 -14.16 3.76 10.79
C LEU A 350 -15.09 2.69 11.35
N HIS A 351 -16.06 2.28 10.53
CA HIS A 351 -16.91 1.13 10.79
C HIS A 351 -16.47 -0.03 9.90
N LEU A 352 -16.28 -1.20 10.49
CA LEU A 352 -15.98 -2.45 9.78
C LEU A 352 -17.17 -3.41 9.95
N ASP A 353 -17.63 -4.00 8.86
CA ASP A 353 -18.74 -4.97 8.82
C ASP A 353 -18.28 -6.29 8.17
N ASP A 354 -18.38 -7.37 8.96
CA ASP A 354 -18.06 -8.75 8.58
C ASP A 354 -16.66 -8.91 7.94
N VAL A 355 -15.67 -8.17 8.46
CA VAL A 355 -14.34 -8.12 7.87
C VAL A 355 -13.54 -9.38 8.19
N SER A 356 -12.88 -9.95 7.18
CA SER A 356 -11.96 -11.08 7.38
C SER A 356 -10.59 -10.77 6.83
N ILE A 357 -9.55 -11.02 7.64
CA ILE A 357 -8.14 -10.80 7.31
C ILE A 357 -7.44 -12.15 7.38
N VAL A 358 -6.92 -12.62 6.25
CA VAL A 358 -6.29 -13.94 6.13
C VAL A 358 -4.90 -13.79 5.55
N ASP A 359 -3.91 -14.40 6.17
CA ASP A 359 -2.57 -14.50 5.59
C ASP A 359 -2.52 -15.68 4.60
N LYS A 360 -2.07 -15.45 3.36
CA LYS A 360 -1.95 -16.50 2.32
C LYS A 360 -1.02 -17.64 2.71
N ARG A 361 -0.09 -17.42 3.64
CA ARG A 361 0.81 -18.46 4.18
C ARG A 361 0.22 -19.16 5.40
N ASN A 362 -1.05 -18.91 5.72
CA ASN A 362 -1.78 -19.47 6.85
C ASN A 362 -1.09 -19.21 8.20
N ARG A 363 -0.33 -18.11 8.32
CA ARG A 363 0.32 -17.74 9.59
C ARG A 363 -0.68 -17.20 10.60
N PHE A 364 -1.77 -16.60 10.13
CA PHE A 364 -2.88 -16.16 10.96
C PHE A 364 -4.12 -15.91 10.09
N ALA A 365 -5.27 -15.98 10.72
CA ALA A 365 -6.52 -15.49 10.16
C ALA A 365 -7.40 -14.92 11.27
N PHE A 366 -8.14 -13.86 10.94
CA PHE A 366 -9.14 -13.23 11.79
C PHE A 366 -10.43 -13.15 10.98
N HIS A 367 -11.52 -13.68 11.53
CA HIS A 367 -12.78 -13.82 10.80
C HIS A 367 -13.91 -13.06 11.48
N ARG A 368 -14.74 -12.45 10.64
CA ARG A 368 -15.96 -11.72 11.03
C ARG A 368 -15.67 -10.67 12.09
N ILE A 369 -14.81 -9.72 11.74
CA ILE A 369 -14.48 -8.56 12.53
C ILE A 369 -15.54 -7.50 12.27
N ASP A 370 -16.26 -7.14 13.33
CA ASP A 370 -17.16 -5.98 13.34
C ASP A 370 -16.54 -4.95 14.29
N ALA A 371 -16.32 -3.72 13.80
CA ALA A 371 -15.63 -2.69 14.58
C ALA A 371 -16.23 -1.30 14.38
N HIS A 372 -16.12 -0.47 15.41
CA HIS A 372 -16.31 0.98 15.34
C HIS A 372 -15.11 1.65 16.01
N ILE A 373 -14.36 2.44 15.24
CA ILE A 373 -13.11 3.08 15.65
C ILE A 373 -13.27 4.60 15.44
N PRO A 374 -13.78 5.33 16.45
CA PRO A 374 -14.00 6.78 16.37
C PRO A 374 -12.76 7.55 16.84
N TRP A 375 -11.67 7.52 16.08
CA TRP A 375 -10.42 8.19 16.46
C TRP A 375 -10.51 9.71 16.34
N GLN A 376 -10.03 10.44 17.35
CA GLN A 376 -9.97 11.91 17.36
C GLN A 376 -8.64 12.39 17.94
N MET A 377 -8.12 13.48 17.38
CA MET A 377 -6.92 14.16 17.88
C MET A 377 -7.23 14.88 19.20
N ASP A 378 -6.28 14.88 20.14
CA ASP A 378 -6.34 15.52 21.45
C ASP A 378 -7.52 15.05 22.35
N THR A 379 -8.18 13.94 22.00
CA THR A 379 -9.35 13.40 22.70
C THR A 379 -9.25 11.88 22.82
N ALA A 380 -9.36 11.37 24.05
CA ALA A 380 -9.40 9.93 24.28
C ALA A 380 -10.74 9.34 23.79
N THR A 381 -10.64 8.28 23.00
CA THR A 381 -11.75 7.60 22.34
C THR A 381 -11.69 6.11 22.64
N ILE A 382 -12.83 5.41 22.54
CA ILE A 382 -12.91 3.97 22.79
C ILE A 382 -13.37 3.30 21.52
N ALA A 383 -12.49 2.50 20.92
CA ALA A 383 -12.83 1.62 19.82
C ALA A 383 -13.42 0.32 20.34
N ASP A 384 -14.50 -0.11 19.71
CA ASP A 384 -15.20 -1.33 20.03
C ASP A 384 -15.06 -2.31 18.88
N ILE A 385 -14.26 -3.35 19.10
CA ILE A 385 -13.93 -4.34 18.08
C ILE A 385 -14.42 -5.68 18.57
N SER A 386 -15.20 -6.38 17.77
CA SER A 386 -15.60 -7.76 18.01
C SER A 386 -15.15 -8.63 16.86
N LEU A 387 -14.75 -9.86 17.17
CA LEU A 387 -14.40 -10.85 16.16
C LEU A 387 -14.96 -12.21 16.55
N LEU A 388 -15.34 -13.03 15.57
CA LEU A 388 -15.96 -14.32 15.85
C LEU A 388 -14.95 -15.41 16.19
N ASN A 389 -13.86 -15.52 15.43
CA ASN A 389 -12.82 -16.53 15.62
C ASN A 389 -11.62 -16.23 14.73
N GLY A 390 -10.61 -17.07 14.86
CA GLY A 390 -9.46 -17.09 13.97
C GLY A 390 -8.39 -18.05 14.49
N HIS A 391 -7.18 -17.89 13.98
CA HIS A 391 -6.03 -18.62 14.48
C HIS A 391 -4.77 -17.77 14.34
N VAL A 392 -3.80 -18.02 15.22
CA VAL A 392 -2.42 -17.58 15.04
C VAL A 392 -1.55 -18.84 14.99
N LEU A 393 -0.71 -18.93 13.96
CA LEU A 393 -0.04 -20.16 13.54
C LEU A 393 -1.08 -21.26 13.32
N HIS A 394 -1.11 -22.26 14.19
CA HIS A 394 -2.13 -23.32 14.16
C HIS A 394 -2.99 -23.34 15.42
N ILE A 395 -2.84 -22.34 16.31
CA ILE A 395 -3.59 -22.26 17.56
C ILE A 395 -4.88 -21.48 17.31
N PRO A 396 -6.05 -22.12 17.39
CA PRO A 396 -7.32 -21.44 17.20
C PRO A 396 -7.68 -20.59 18.42
N PHE A 397 -8.38 -19.49 18.16
CA PHE A 397 -9.03 -18.70 19.19
C PHE A 397 -10.51 -18.45 18.86
N GLY A 398 -11.31 -18.30 19.92
CA GLY A 398 -12.74 -18.08 19.84
C GLY A 398 -13.13 -16.61 19.76
N SER A 399 -14.42 -16.35 19.93
CA SER A 399 -14.98 -15.00 19.85
C SER A 399 -14.48 -14.13 20.99
N MET A 400 -14.10 -12.89 20.67
CA MET A 400 -13.65 -11.92 21.67
C MET A 400 -14.12 -10.51 21.30
N ARG A 401 -14.12 -9.63 22.30
CA ARG A 401 -14.36 -8.19 22.16
C ARG A 401 -13.17 -7.45 22.74
N VAL A 402 -12.64 -6.49 21.98
CA VAL A 402 -11.43 -5.73 22.30
C VAL A 402 -11.85 -4.28 22.59
N PRO A 403 -11.96 -3.88 23.86
CA PRO A 403 -12.22 -2.49 24.24
C PRO A 403 -10.90 -1.72 24.19
N LEU A 404 -10.63 -1.05 23.07
CA LEU A 404 -9.37 -0.37 22.83
C LEU A 404 -9.51 1.13 23.11
N GLU A 405 -8.86 1.62 24.16
CA GLU A 405 -8.78 3.06 24.42
C GLU A 405 -7.66 3.65 23.57
N ILE A 406 -7.96 4.73 22.84
CA ILE A 406 -7.02 5.39 21.93
C ILE A 406 -6.96 6.87 22.31
N ASN A 407 -5.77 7.37 22.59
CA ASN A 407 -5.52 8.79 22.87
C ASN A 407 -4.34 9.28 22.02
N ASP A 408 -4.64 10.06 20.99
CA ASP A 408 -3.73 10.36 19.89
C ASP A 408 -3.20 9.05 19.26
N PHE A 409 -1.90 8.77 19.43
CA PHE A 409 -1.25 7.53 18.98
C PHE A 409 -0.94 6.56 20.14
N ASN A 410 -1.44 6.86 21.34
CA ASN A 410 -1.31 5.97 22.49
C ASN A 410 -2.50 5.03 22.53
N ILE A 411 -2.21 3.75 22.71
CA ILE A 411 -3.19 2.67 22.74
C ILE A 411 -3.14 2.07 24.14
N PHE A 412 -4.30 1.88 24.75
CA PHE A 412 -4.44 1.23 26.05
C PHE A 412 -5.57 0.20 26.00
N LEU A 413 -5.30 -0.97 26.58
CA LEU A 413 -6.23 -2.08 26.67
C LEU A 413 -6.12 -2.66 28.09
N PRO A 414 -7.06 -2.35 28.99
CA PRO A 414 -6.95 -2.72 30.40
C PRO A 414 -6.98 -4.23 30.61
N GLN A 415 -7.88 -4.92 29.90
CA GLN A 415 -7.97 -6.37 29.93
C GLN A 415 -8.56 -6.91 28.62
N LEU A 416 -8.02 -8.02 28.14
CA LEU A 416 -8.57 -8.79 27.03
C LEU A 416 -8.52 -10.28 27.37
N ALA A 417 -9.67 -10.95 27.27
CA ALA A 417 -9.75 -12.40 27.40
C ALA A 417 -9.88 -13.03 26.00
N VAL A 418 -8.87 -13.79 25.61
CA VAL A 418 -8.81 -14.51 24.34
C VAL A 418 -9.10 -15.99 24.60
N PRO A 419 -10.28 -16.52 24.22
CA PRO A 419 -10.54 -17.95 24.34
C PRO A 419 -9.59 -18.70 23.41
N VAL A 420 -8.73 -19.57 23.94
CA VAL A 420 -7.74 -20.34 23.17
C VAL A 420 -7.89 -21.81 23.53
N LEU A 421 -8.04 -22.67 22.53
CA LEU A 421 -8.26 -24.10 22.74
C LEU A 421 -9.43 -24.35 23.73
N ASP A 422 -9.18 -25.00 24.86
CA ASP A 422 -10.12 -25.27 25.95
C ASP A 422 -9.92 -24.36 27.19
N GLY A 423 -9.09 -23.31 27.06
CA GLY A 423 -8.80 -22.32 28.09
C GLY A 423 -8.93 -20.89 27.60
N THR A 424 -8.19 -19.97 28.22
CA THR A 424 -8.24 -18.53 27.95
C THR A 424 -6.88 -17.91 28.21
N LEU A 425 -6.39 -17.12 27.24
CA LEU A 425 -5.26 -16.22 27.41
C LEU A 425 -5.80 -14.85 27.82
N LYS A 426 -5.49 -14.41 29.03
CA LYS A 426 -5.77 -13.06 29.51
C LYS A 426 -4.56 -12.18 29.22
N LEU A 427 -4.82 -11.03 28.62
CA LEU A 427 -3.88 -9.92 28.48
C LEU A 427 -4.35 -8.82 29.41
N GLU A 428 -3.43 -8.19 30.12
CA GLU A 428 -3.69 -7.17 31.14
C GLU A 428 -2.78 -5.97 30.91
N ASP A 429 -3.33 -4.78 31.13
CA ASP A 429 -2.62 -3.50 31.07
C ASP A 429 -1.75 -3.35 29.82
N PHE A 430 -2.26 -3.76 28.65
CA PHE A 430 -1.53 -3.54 27.41
C PHE A 430 -1.51 -2.04 27.12
N SER A 431 -0.31 -1.49 26.96
CA SER A 431 -0.11 -0.10 26.52
C SER A 431 0.87 -0.06 25.37
N ALA A 432 0.61 0.80 24.39
CA ALA A 432 1.52 1.05 23.28
C ALA A 432 1.57 2.55 22.96
N SER A 433 2.76 3.06 22.69
CA SER A 433 3.00 4.45 22.36
C SER A 433 4.00 4.56 21.22
N PHE A 434 3.80 5.53 20.33
CA PHE A 434 4.70 5.82 19.22
C PHE A 434 5.55 7.04 19.57
N VAL A 435 6.82 6.81 19.94
CA VAL A 435 7.75 7.84 20.40
C VAL A 435 8.99 7.81 19.52
N ASP A 436 9.44 8.98 19.03
CA ASP A 436 10.63 9.11 18.17
C ASP A 436 10.64 8.16 16.95
N SER A 437 9.46 7.94 16.35
CA SER A 437 9.23 7.01 15.23
C SER A 437 9.39 5.52 15.57
N VAL A 438 9.32 5.16 16.86
CA VAL A 438 9.49 3.79 17.35
C VAL A 438 8.33 3.44 18.28
N TRP A 439 7.73 2.27 18.05
CA TRP A 439 6.71 1.73 18.95
C TRP A 439 7.33 1.17 20.21
N HIS A 440 6.82 1.62 21.35
CA HIS A 440 7.09 1.07 22.67
C HIS A 440 5.81 0.45 23.18
N TRP A 441 5.87 -0.78 23.67
CA TRP A 441 4.69 -1.45 24.21
C TRP A 441 5.03 -2.26 25.45
N GLU A 442 4.03 -2.45 26.29
CA GLU A 442 4.10 -3.29 27.48
C GLU A 442 2.77 -4.03 27.70
N PHE A 443 2.82 -5.19 28.35
CA PHE A 443 1.64 -5.94 28.75
C PHE A 443 1.96 -6.97 29.84
N GLY A 444 0.96 -7.32 30.65
CA GLY A 444 0.95 -8.53 31.48
C GLY A 444 -0.02 -9.57 30.93
N GLY A 445 0.02 -10.80 31.45
CA GLY A 445 -0.96 -11.79 31.07
C GLY A 445 -0.97 -13.07 31.88
N GLU A 446 -1.95 -13.90 31.60
CA GLU A 446 -2.13 -15.21 32.23
C GLU A 446 -2.74 -16.18 31.21
N LEU A 447 -2.18 -17.37 31.11
CA LEU A 447 -2.81 -18.49 30.41
C LEU A 447 -3.49 -19.39 31.45
N THR A 448 -4.82 -19.46 31.42
CA THR A 448 -5.57 -20.42 32.23
C THR A 448 -5.23 -21.85 31.80
N PRO A 449 -5.52 -22.88 32.62
CA PRO A 449 -5.37 -24.27 32.23
C PRO A 449 -5.91 -24.58 30.82
N VAL A 450 -5.04 -25.15 29.98
CA VAL A 450 -5.29 -25.64 28.61
C VAL A 450 -4.80 -27.09 28.51
N SER A 451 -5.53 -27.94 27.80
CA SER A 451 -5.13 -29.33 27.53
C SER A 451 -3.92 -29.39 26.60
N MET A 452 -2.91 -30.17 27.00
CA MET A 452 -1.76 -30.48 26.13
C MET A 452 -2.18 -31.29 24.91
N GLU A 453 -3.21 -32.13 25.03
CA GLU A 453 -3.76 -32.88 23.92
C GLU A 453 -4.34 -31.93 22.87
N ALA A 454 -5.14 -30.95 23.29
CA ALA A 454 -5.69 -29.94 22.39
C ALA A 454 -4.60 -29.08 21.73
N LEU A 455 -3.57 -28.68 22.49
CA LEU A 455 -2.45 -27.89 21.96
C LEU A 455 -1.62 -28.69 20.95
N THR A 456 -1.30 -29.95 21.25
CA THR A 456 -0.46 -30.78 20.38
C THR A 456 -1.18 -31.24 19.12
N ASP A 457 -2.50 -31.49 19.20
CA ASP A 457 -3.36 -31.72 18.04
C ASP A 457 -3.39 -30.49 17.13
N ALA A 458 -3.63 -29.30 17.70
CA ALA A 458 -3.63 -28.03 16.95
C ALA A 458 -2.29 -27.78 16.26
N LEU A 459 -1.16 -28.01 16.96
CA LEU A 459 0.18 -27.86 16.41
C LEU A 459 0.60 -28.98 15.45
N GLN A 460 -0.21 -30.04 15.30
CA GLN A 460 0.10 -31.22 14.50
C GLN A 460 1.42 -31.90 14.89
N ILE A 461 1.72 -31.92 16.18
CA ILE A 461 2.89 -32.62 16.74
C ILE A 461 2.45 -33.88 17.50
N GLN A 462 3.42 -34.66 17.96
CA GLN A 462 3.15 -35.87 18.72
C GLN A 462 2.23 -35.57 19.91
N PRO A 463 1.12 -36.32 20.10
CA PRO A 463 0.17 -36.06 21.17
C PRO A 463 0.88 -36.03 22.52
N MET A 464 0.62 -35.02 23.33
CA MET A 464 1.12 -34.94 24.71
C MET A 464 -0.04 -34.82 25.68
N HIS A 465 0.17 -35.32 26.90
CA HIS A 465 -0.85 -35.33 27.94
C HIS A 465 -0.52 -34.35 29.06
N GLY A 466 -1.57 -33.82 29.69
CA GLY A 466 -1.46 -32.95 30.85
C GLY A 466 -2.07 -31.57 30.60
N ILE A 467 -1.72 -30.62 31.45
CA ILE A 467 -2.26 -29.27 31.43
C ILE A 467 -1.11 -28.27 31.30
N LEU A 468 -1.30 -27.28 30.42
CA LEU A 468 -0.48 -26.09 30.30
C LEU A 468 -1.21 -24.91 30.94
N SER A 469 -0.54 -24.15 31.80
CA SER A 469 -1.00 -22.84 32.29
C SER A 469 0.21 -21.97 32.58
N GLY A 470 0.02 -20.66 32.74
CA GLY A 470 1.15 -19.81 33.08
C GLY A 470 0.76 -18.39 33.44
N TYR A 471 1.67 -17.71 34.12
CA TYR A 471 1.61 -16.30 34.44
C TYR A 471 2.75 -15.58 33.73
N ILE A 472 2.38 -14.57 32.96
CA ILE A 472 3.27 -13.71 32.18
C ILE A 472 3.34 -12.37 32.94
N PRO A 473 4.43 -12.07 33.67
CA PRO A 473 4.59 -10.76 34.27
C PRO A 473 4.80 -9.72 33.17
N GLU A 474 4.93 -8.45 33.55
CA GLU A 474 5.10 -7.35 32.61
C GLU A 474 6.22 -7.63 31.58
N VAL A 475 5.82 -7.70 30.32
CA VAL A 475 6.69 -7.78 29.15
C VAL A 475 6.77 -6.37 28.58
N ARG A 476 7.98 -5.92 28.24
CA ARG A 476 8.21 -4.59 27.65
C ARG A 476 9.05 -4.68 26.39
N PHE A 477 8.68 -3.90 25.39
CA PHE A 477 9.45 -3.64 24.19
C PHE A 477 9.85 -2.19 24.10
N ASP A 478 11.15 -1.95 23.91
CA ASP A 478 11.75 -0.61 23.84
C ASP A 478 12.17 -0.21 22.41
N GLY A 479 11.61 -0.87 21.39
CA GLY A 479 12.00 -0.69 20.00
C GLY A 479 13.07 -1.66 19.51
N ASN A 480 13.97 -2.12 20.38
CA ASN A 480 15.05 -3.03 20.00
C ASN A 480 15.11 -4.30 20.86
N ASN A 481 14.61 -4.25 22.09
CA ASN A 481 14.67 -5.34 23.05
C ASN A 481 13.26 -5.66 23.57
N VAL A 482 12.95 -6.93 23.69
CA VAL A 482 11.87 -7.43 24.53
C VAL A 482 12.47 -7.92 25.85
N SER A 483 11.92 -7.49 26.98
CA SER A 483 12.35 -7.92 28.30
C SER A 483 11.16 -8.25 29.18
N VAL A 484 11.36 -9.15 30.13
CA VAL A 484 10.33 -9.58 31.08
C VAL A 484 10.72 -9.10 32.48
N ASN A 485 9.91 -8.22 33.06
CA ASN A 485 10.13 -7.67 34.39
C ASN A 485 9.51 -8.57 35.46
N GLY A 486 10.30 -9.53 35.94
CA GLY A 486 9.89 -10.49 36.95
C GLY A 486 10.22 -11.92 36.54
N VAL A 487 9.33 -12.84 36.90
CA VAL A 487 9.52 -14.27 36.67
C VAL A 487 8.35 -14.80 35.86
N LEU A 488 8.63 -15.30 34.65
CA LEU A 488 7.65 -16.02 33.84
C LEU A 488 7.48 -17.42 34.44
N GLN A 489 6.25 -17.76 34.81
CA GLN A 489 5.92 -19.05 35.41
C GLN A 489 4.99 -19.83 34.49
N ILE A 490 5.31 -21.08 34.24
CA ILE A 490 4.51 -22.00 33.43
C ILE A 490 4.33 -23.27 34.24
N ASN A 491 3.11 -23.81 34.31
CA ASN A 491 2.88 -25.16 34.83
C ASN A 491 2.62 -26.08 33.64
N ILE A 492 3.42 -27.14 33.54
CA ILE A 492 3.35 -28.13 32.45
C ILE A 492 3.83 -29.48 32.98
N PHE A 493 3.26 -30.58 32.47
CA PHE A 493 3.60 -31.95 32.87
C PHE A 493 3.56 -32.19 34.40
N ASP A 494 2.58 -31.60 35.07
CA ASP A 494 2.38 -31.67 36.53
C ASP A 494 3.58 -31.17 37.36
N GLY A 495 4.39 -30.29 36.76
CA GLY A 495 5.46 -29.56 37.41
C GLY A 495 5.41 -28.07 37.09
N SER A 496 6.41 -27.33 37.56
CA SER A 496 6.52 -25.88 37.38
C SER A 496 7.81 -25.53 36.66
N VAL A 497 7.71 -24.65 35.66
CA VAL A 497 8.81 -24.05 34.91
C VAL A 497 8.86 -22.57 35.25
N VAL A 498 10.04 -22.12 35.65
CA VAL A 498 10.33 -20.74 36.03
C VAL A 498 11.42 -20.22 35.11
N ILE A 499 11.15 -19.11 34.43
CA ILE A 499 12.09 -18.48 33.50
C ILE A 499 12.43 -17.10 34.05
N HIS A 500 13.72 -16.84 34.26
CA HIS A 500 14.23 -15.56 34.73
C HIS A 500 15.24 -14.96 33.77
N LYS A 501 15.44 -13.64 33.88
CA LYS A 501 16.32 -12.84 33.00
C LYS A 501 16.02 -13.04 31.50
N LEU A 502 14.76 -13.29 31.15
CA LEU A 502 14.36 -13.45 29.76
C LEU A 502 14.49 -12.11 29.03
N LYS A 503 15.36 -12.10 28.03
CA LYS A 503 15.59 -10.95 27.16
C LYS A 503 15.73 -11.42 25.72
N LEU A 504 15.11 -10.72 24.80
CA LEU A 504 15.24 -10.93 23.36
C LEU A 504 15.69 -9.61 22.72
N ILE A 505 16.84 -9.63 22.06
CA ILE A 505 17.49 -8.49 21.44
C ILE A 505 17.29 -8.60 19.93
N GLU A 506 16.94 -7.48 19.29
CA GLU A 506 16.69 -7.36 17.85
C GLU A 506 15.69 -8.41 17.33
N PRO A 507 14.46 -8.49 17.88
CA PRO A 507 13.49 -9.52 17.49
C PRO A 507 13.13 -9.49 15.99
N MET A 508 13.25 -8.30 15.37
CA MET A 508 13.01 -8.06 13.94
C MET A 508 14.32 -7.90 13.14
N GLY A 509 15.48 -8.06 13.78
CA GLY A 509 16.79 -7.96 13.15
C GLY A 509 17.18 -9.25 12.41
N LEU A 510 18.30 -9.20 11.68
CA LEU A 510 18.82 -10.35 10.92
C LEU A 510 19.32 -11.50 11.80
N ALA A 511 19.65 -11.22 13.06
CA ALA A 511 20.24 -12.18 14.00
C ALA A 511 19.66 -11.97 15.42
N PRO A 512 18.39 -12.34 15.66
CA PRO A 512 17.78 -12.20 16.97
C PRO A 512 18.57 -12.99 18.03
N HIS A 513 18.77 -12.39 19.19
CA HIS A 513 19.54 -12.99 20.27
C HIS A 513 18.69 -13.08 21.54
N LEU A 514 18.51 -14.28 22.06
CA LEU A 514 17.71 -14.55 23.26
C LEU A 514 18.60 -15.02 24.39
N THR A 515 18.41 -14.44 25.58
CA THR A 515 19.04 -14.91 26.81
C THR A 515 18.00 -15.26 27.87
N ALA A 516 18.25 -16.32 28.64
CA ALA A 516 17.40 -16.73 29.74
C ALA A 516 18.11 -17.67 30.71
N ASP A 517 17.53 -17.81 31.90
CA ASP A 517 17.80 -18.92 32.81
C ASP A 517 16.47 -19.63 33.08
N ILE A 518 16.47 -20.96 33.08
CA ILE A 518 15.26 -21.78 33.18
C ILE A 518 15.43 -22.80 34.30
N ALA A 519 14.47 -22.83 35.23
CA ALA A 519 14.38 -23.82 36.30
C ALA A 519 13.05 -24.57 36.19
N MET A 520 13.11 -25.87 35.96
CA MET A 520 11.96 -26.77 35.94
C MET A 520 11.98 -27.65 37.19
N ARG A 521 10.85 -27.81 37.85
CA ARG A 521 10.72 -28.57 39.10
C ARG A 521 9.59 -29.56 39.02
N ASN A 522 9.86 -30.75 39.54
CA ASN A 522 8.90 -31.81 39.78
C ASN A 522 8.13 -32.27 38.53
N LEU A 523 8.77 -32.23 37.35
CA LEU A 523 8.17 -32.66 36.09
C LEU A 523 7.90 -34.17 36.11
N ASP A 524 6.72 -34.59 35.67
CA ASP A 524 6.35 -36.00 35.60
C ASP A 524 6.92 -36.67 34.34
N LEU A 525 7.90 -37.57 34.53
CA LEU A 525 8.50 -38.31 33.41
C LEU A 525 7.50 -39.23 32.70
N GLY A 526 6.48 -39.70 33.42
CA GLY A 526 5.43 -40.52 32.84
C GLY A 526 4.66 -39.74 31.79
N LEU A 527 4.24 -38.50 32.10
CA LEU A 527 3.57 -37.62 31.16
C LEU A 527 4.46 -37.25 29.96
N LEU A 528 5.75 -37.00 30.21
CA LEU A 528 6.73 -36.66 29.17
C LEU A 528 7.04 -37.81 28.20
N THR A 529 7.02 -39.06 28.65
CA THR A 529 7.52 -40.20 27.87
C THR A 529 6.43 -41.13 27.33
N LYS A 530 5.18 -41.00 27.80
CA LYS A 530 4.08 -41.93 27.50
C LYS A 530 3.77 -42.07 26.01
N THR A 531 3.87 -40.99 25.25
CA THR A 531 3.44 -40.95 23.84
C THR A 531 4.57 -41.10 22.83
N PHE A 532 5.83 -41.05 23.28
CA PHE A 532 6.97 -41.27 22.41
C PHE A 532 7.34 -42.75 22.29
N SER A 533 7.78 -43.15 21.11
CA SER A 533 8.46 -44.45 20.88
C SER A 533 9.76 -44.61 21.68
N PHE A 534 10.17 -43.56 22.39
CA PHE A 534 11.28 -43.54 23.33
C PHE A 534 11.14 -44.63 24.42
N GLY A 535 9.92 -44.99 24.80
CA GLY A 535 9.63 -45.95 25.86
C GLY A 535 9.32 -45.29 27.20
N LYS A 536 8.53 -45.97 28.02
CA LYS A 536 8.02 -45.47 29.29
C LYS A 536 9.12 -45.26 30.33
N VAL A 537 9.12 -44.09 30.97
CA VAL A 537 9.93 -43.75 32.15
C VAL A 537 9.00 -43.17 33.22
N GLU A 538 8.95 -43.78 34.40
CA GLU A 538 8.23 -43.28 35.57
C GLU A 538 9.19 -42.63 36.54
N GLY A 539 8.80 -41.49 37.09
CA GLY A 539 9.58 -40.73 38.07
C GLY A 539 9.32 -39.25 37.93
N ARG A 540 10.03 -38.44 38.72
CA ARG A 540 10.01 -36.98 38.60
C ARG A 540 11.40 -36.41 38.48
N VAL A 541 11.54 -35.37 37.67
CA VAL A 541 12.81 -34.70 37.42
C VAL A 541 12.73 -33.20 37.61
N ASP A 542 13.84 -32.65 38.09
CA ASP A 542 14.14 -31.24 38.07
C ASP A 542 15.18 -30.98 36.97
N ILE A 543 15.06 -29.84 36.31
CA ILE A 543 15.97 -29.43 35.23
C ILE A 543 16.38 -27.99 35.50
N ASP A 544 17.68 -27.72 35.53
CA ASP A 544 18.25 -26.38 35.56
C ASP A 544 18.96 -26.09 34.26
N ILE A 545 18.70 -24.94 33.64
CA ILE A 545 19.40 -24.44 32.46
C ILE A 545 19.84 -23.02 32.78
N GLY A 546 21.13 -22.84 33.06
CA GLY A 546 21.73 -21.52 33.28
C GLY A 546 22.39 -20.96 32.02
N ASP A 547 22.45 -19.63 31.93
CA ASP A 547 23.16 -18.89 30.88
C ASP A 547 22.77 -19.36 29.46
N LEU A 548 21.47 -19.59 29.24
CA LEU A 548 20.96 -19.93 27.91
C LEU A 548 21.14 -18.74 26.99
N GLU A 549 21.83 -18.96 25.87
CA GLU A 549 21.94 -18.02 24.78
C GLU A 549 21.53 -18.69 23.47
N LEU A 550 20.56 -18.09 22.78
CA LEU A 550 20.19 -18.44 21.42
C LEU A 550 20.59 -17.32 20.47
N THR A 551 21.16 -17.67 19.33
CA THR A 551 21.37 -16.74 18.23
C THR A 551 20.68 -17.30 17.00
N ASN A 552 19.82 -16.50 16.36
CA ASN A 552 18.98 -16.92 15.25
C ASN A 552 18.20 -18.21 15.58
N TRP A 553 17.60 -18.23 16.77
CA TRP A 553 16.82 -19.35 17.33
C TRP A 553 17.59 -20.69 17.48
N LYS A 554 18.93 -20.64 17.47
CA LYS A 554 19.79 -21.81 17.70
C LYS A 554 20.60 -21.61 18.99
N PRO A 555 20.64 -22.60 19.88
CA PRO A 555 21.43 -22.49 21.10
C PRO A 555 22.92 -22.49 20.78
N ILE A 556 23.65 -21.57 21.41
CA ILE A 556 25.11 -21.43 21.27
C ILE A 556 25.83 -21.58 22.62
N HIS A 557 25.11 -21.35 23.73
CA HIS A 557 25.61 -21.44 25.09
C HIS A 557 24.48 -21.84 26.05
N PHE A 558 24.78 -22.70 27.02
CA PHE A 558 23.99 -22.94 28.23
C PHE A 558 24.72 -23.95 29.14
N ASP A 559 24.30 -24.04 30.40
CA ASP A 559 24.64 -25.12 31.32
C ASP A 559 23.35 -25.81 31.80
N ALA A 560 23.08 -27.01 31.25
CA ALA A 560 21.89 -27.80 31.55
C ALA A 560 22.22 -28.94 32.53
N HIS A 561 21.35 -29.13 33.52
CA HIS A 561 21.44 -30.18 34.52
C HIS A 561 20.05 -30.76 34.81
N LEU A 562 19.83 -31.99 34.40
CA LEU A 562 18.66 -32.80 34.74
C LEU A 562 19.02 -33.75 35.87
N PHE A 563 18.15 -33.85 36.88
CA PHE A 563 18.32 -34.75 38.01
C PHE A 563 16.97 -35.19 38.58
N SER A 564 16.95 -36.26 39.36
CA SER A 564 15.72 -36.77 39.99
C SER A 564 15.21 -35.81 41.07
N SER A 565 13.92 -35.48 41.04
CA SER A 565 13.30 -34.61 42.06
C SER A 565 13.29 -35.31 43.43
N PRO A 566 13.42 -34.58 44.55
CA PRO A 566 13.26 -35.19 45.87
C PRO A 566 11.83 -35.70 46.08
N GLY A 567 11.66 -36.88 46.68
CA GLY A 567 10.34 -37.41 47.01
C GLY A 567 10.19 -38.93 46.94
N LYS A 568 8.99 -39.41 47.29
CA LYS A 568 8.59 -40.81 47.19
C LYS A 568 7.56 -40.98 46.08
N TYR A 569 7.97 -41.61 44.99
CA TYR A 569 7.15 -41.92 43.81
C TYR A 569 7.76 -43.15 43.11
N THR A 570 7.04 -43.75 42.17
CA THR A 570 7.56 -44.91 41.42
C THR A 570 8.68 -44.47 40.47
N ARG A 571 9.76 -45.25 40.46
CA ARG A 571 10.93 -45.03 39.59
C ARG A 571 11.17 -46.27 38.78
N ARG A 572 10.58 -46.34 37.59
CA ARG A 572 10.63 -47.49 36.70
C ARG A 572 10.97 -47.03 35.29
N ILE A 573 11.74 -47.84 34.56
CA ILE A 573 12.15 -47.52 33.20
C ILE A 573 12.01 -48.76 32.32
N SER A 574 11.42 -48.58 31.15
CA SER A 574 11.23 -49.66 30.17
C SER A 574 12.55 -50.04 29.48
N GLN A 575 12.63 -51.27 28.97
CA GLN A 575 13.76 -51.72 28.15
C GLN A 575 14.00 -50.81 26.94
N ALA A 576 12.93 -50.36 26.27
CA ALA A 576 13.02 -49.45 25.13
C ALA A 576 13.69 -48.12 25.53
N ALA A 577 13.29 -47.53 26.65
CA ALA A 577 13.89 -46.29 27.15
C ALA A 577 15.38 -46.46 27.49
N ILE A 578 15.78 -47.58 28.09
CA ILE A 578 17.20 -47.87 28.37
C ILE A 578 18.02 -47.93 27.07
N GLN A 579 17.51 -48.62 26.05
CA GLN A 579 18.20 -48.76 24.76
C GLN A 579 18.33 -47.39 24.07
N ASN A 580 17.28 -46.59 24.11
CA ASN A 580 17.21 -45.26 23.52
C ASN A 580 18.14 -44.26 24.24
N ILE A 581 18.17 -44.24 25.57
CA ILE A 581 19.11 -43.43 26.35
C ILE A 581 20.56 -43.85 26.07
N SER A 582 20.81 -45.16 25.99
CA SER A 582 22.15 -45.67 25.70
C SER A 582 22.61 -45.28 24.28
N ALA A 583 21.70 -45.27 23.30
CA ALA A 583 21.99 -44.86 21.93
C ALA A 583 22.37 -43.37 21.82
N LEU A 584 21.85 -42.51 22.71
CA LEU A 584 22.25 -41.09 22.79
C LEU A 584 23.72 -40.94 23.21
N GLY A 585 24.25 -41.86 24.02
CA GLY A 585 25.63 -41.88 24.52
C GLY A 585 26.72 -42.26 23.51
N GLY A 586 26.37 -42.62 22.25
CA GLY A 586 27.30 -42.96 21.17
C GLY A 586 27.34 -44.45 20.77
N GLU A 587 27.92 -44.75 19.61
CA GLU A 587 27.98 -46.12 19.03
C GLU A 587 28.66 -47.15 19.96
N GLY A 588 29.51 -46.69 20.89
CA GLY A 588 30.15 -47.55 21.91
C GLY A 588 29.30 -47.86 23.14
N ALA A 589 28.29 -47.05 23.46
CA ALA A 589 27.47 -47.20 24.68
C ALA A 589 26.50 -48.39 24.61
N VAL A 590 26.03 -48.75 23.41
CA VAL A 590 25.15 -49.91 23.18
C VAL A 590 25.86 -51.25 23.43
N MET A 591 27.21 -51.27 23.44
CA MET A 591 27.99 -52.50 23.60
C MET A 591 28.17 -52.96 25.06
N ALA A 592 27.96 -52.09 26.06
CA ALA A 592 28.21 -52.39 27.48
C ALA A 592 26.99 -52.99 28.22
N ILE A 593 25.82 -53.06 27.57
CA ILE A 593 24.61 -53.61 28.19
C ILE A 593 24.69 -55.14 28.21
N GLN A 594 24.52 -55.77 29.38
CA GLN A 594 24.40 -57.24 29.48
C GLN A 594 23.15 -57.72 28.71
N ARG A 595 23.35 -58.08 27.43
CA ARG A 595 22.30 -58.53 26.49
C ARG A 595 21.49 -59.76 26.97
N SER A 596 21.99 -60.48 27.97
CA SER A 596 21.31 -61.63 28.57
C SER A 596 20.22 -61.25 29.58
N PHE A 597 20.34 -60.12 30.30
CA PHE A 597 19.43 -59.75 31.39
C PHE A 597 18.14 -59.07 30.91
N LEU A 598 18.21 -58.33 29.80
CA LEU A 598 17.08 -57.59 29.23
C LEU A 598 15.94 -58.48 28.69
N ARG A 599 16.16 -59.78 28.47
CA ARG A 599 15.14 -60.69 27.92
C ARG A 599 14.11 -61.17 28.96
N PHE A 600 14.36 -60.95 30.25
CA PHE A 600 13.55 -61.52 31.33
C PHE A 600 12.62 -60.49 32.01
N PHE A 601 12.81 -59.19 31.76
CA PHE A 601 12.06 -58.12 32.41
C PHE A 601 11.77 -56.98 31.43
N GLU A 602 10.51 -56.55 31.38
CA GLU A 602 10.06 -55.46 30.49
C GLU A 602 10.36 -54.06 31.09
N GLU A 603 10.47 -53.96 32.41
CA GLU A 603 10.72 -52.74 33.16
C GLU A 603 11.73 -52.97 34.30
N PHE A 604 12.53 -51.94 34.60
CA PHE A 604 13.59 -51.94 35.62
C PHE A 604 13.37 -50.81 36.61
N SER A 605 13.65 -51.04 37.88
CA SER A 605 13.63 -50.01 38.91
C SER A 605 14.98 -49.26 38.95
N TYR A 606 14.92 -47.95 39.18
CA TYR A 606 16.13 -47.11 39.30
C TYR A 606 16.06 -46.22 40.55
N ALA A 607 17.23 -45.86 41.07
CA ALA A 607 17.37 -44.97 42.21
C ALA A 607 17.37 -43.51 41.77
N GLU A 608 18.22 -43.18 40.79
CA GLU A 608 18.47 -41.81 40.31
C GLU A 608 18.68 -41.81 38.80
N ILE A 609 18.20 -40.75 38.15
CA ILE A 609 18.50 -40.38 36.76
C ILE A 609 19.14 -38.98 36.77
N GLY A 610 20.16 -38.78 35.95
CA GLY A 610 20.83 -37.50 35.83
C GLY A 610 21.52 -37.33 34.47
N TRP A 611 21.50 -36.10 33.96
CA TRP A 611 22.18 -35.71 32.73
C TRP A 611 22.69 -34.27 32.84
N ARG A 612 23.90 -34.03 32.35
CA ARG A 612 24.50 -32.69 32.27
C ARG A 612 24.98 -32.40 30.86
N CYS A 613 24.82 -31.14 30.45
CA CYS A 613 25.35 -30.62 29.21
C CYS A 613 25.75 -29.16 29.38
N ALA A 614 27.06 -28.90 29.34
CA ALA A 614 27.56 -27.54 29.15
C ALA A 614 27.76 -27.32 27.64
N LEU A 615 26.88 -26.55 27.00
CA LEU A 615 27.01 -26.23 25.58
C LEU A 615 27.99 -25.07 25.42
N ARG A 616 29.05 -25.27 24.65
CA ARG A 616 29.95 -24.21 24.19
C ARG A 616 30.24 -24.41 22.70
N PHE A 617 30.01 -23.38 21.89
CA PHE A 617 30.31 -23.40 20.44
C PHE A 617 29.79 -24.66 19.72
N TYR A 618 28.53 -25.01 19.96
CA TYR A 618 27.85 -26.19 19.38
C TYR A 618 28.37 -27.57 19.83
N VAL A 619 29.27 -27.63 20.82
CA VAL A 619 29.69 -28.88 21.47
C VAL A 619 29.09 -28.95 22.86
N CYS A 620 28.37 -30.03 23.13
CA CYS A 620 27.84 -30.33 24.44
C CYS A 620 28.88 -31.15 25.22
N TYR A 621 29.38 -30.57 26.31
CA TYR A 621 30.22 -31.28 27.28
C TYR A 621 29.32 -32.06 28.24
N MET A 622 29.25 -33.37 28.02
CA MET A 622 28.31 -34.28 28.63
C MET A 622 28.76 -34.73 30.04
N GLY A 623 27.77 -34.94 30.90
CA GLY A 623 27.94 -35.57 32.21
C GLY A 623 26.66 -36.28 32.67
N GLY A 624 26.75 -36.92 33.83
CA GLY A 624 25.68 -37.71 34.42
C GLY A 624 25.30 -37.23 35.82
N ILE A 625 24.95 -38.17 36.69
CA ILE A 625 24.61 -37.96 38.10
C ILE A 625 25.80 -37.36 38.85
N GLU A 626 26.99 -37.95 38.70
CA GLU A 626 28.22 -37.46 39.33
C GLU A 626 28.83 -36.27 38.59
N SER A 627 29.38 -35.31 39.34
CA SER A 627 30.01 -34.08 38.77
C SER A 627 31.47 -34.28 38.36
N GLU A 628 32.08 -35.44 38.65
CA GLU A 628 33.52 -35.65 38.53
C GLU A 628 33.99 -36.01 37.10
N PRO A 629 35.25 -35.69 36.76
CA PRO A 629 35.83 -35.88 35.43
C PRO A 629 36.36 -37.31 35.23
N ASP A 630 35.50 -38.32 35.36
CA ASP A 630 35.83 -39.68 34.91
C ASP A 630 35.59 -39.83 33.39
N SER A 631 36.29 -40.74 32.73
CA SER A 631 36.07 -41.04 31.30
C SER A 631 34.65 -41.57 31.01
N GLU A 632 33.96 -42.04 32.06
CA GLU A 632 32.60 -42.55 32.04
C GLU A 632 31.72 -41.71 32.97
N TYR A 633 30.41 -41.63 32.71
CA TYR A 633 29.46 -40.95 33.58
C TYR A 633 28.16 -41.74 33.70
N THR A 634 27.56 -41.75 34.89
CA THR A 634 26.32 -42.48 35.15
C THR A 634 25.11 -41.66 34.72
N LEU A 635 24.34 -42.13 33.75
CA LEU A 635 23.07 -41.50 33.37
C LEU A 635 21.91 -42.00 34.25
N ILE A 636 21.89 -43.31 34.53
CA ILE A 636 20.89 -43.95 35.38
C ILE A 636 21.60 -44.85 36.37
N LYS A 637 21.31 -44.66 37.65
CA LYS A 637 21.77 -45.50 38.75
C LYS A 637 20.65 -46.45 39.15
N GLY A 638 20.89 -47.75 39.02
CA GLY A 638 19.95 -48.80 39.37
C GLY A 638 19.59 -48.82 40.85
N GLY A 639 18.36 -49.19 41.16
CA GLY A 639 17.87 -49.34 42.54
C GLY A 639 16.73 -50.34 42.62
N GLY A 640 16.74 -51.22 43.63
CA GLY A 640 15.74 -52.28 43.76
C GLY A 640 16.03 -53.52 42.89
N ILE A 641 15.00 -54.31 42.57
CA ILE A 641 15.11 -55.53 41.74
C ILE A 641 13.89 -55.59 40.80
N PRO A 642 14.08 -55.77 39.48
CA PRO A 642 15.37 -55.76 38.75
C PRO A 642 15.90 -54.32 38.59
N ALA A 643 17.21 -54.12 38.74
CA ALA A 643 17.87 -52.82 38.61
C ALA A 643 18.92 -52.85 37.48
N ILE A 644 19.15 -51.69 36.85
CA ILE A 644 20.12 -51.53 35.78
C ILE A 644 20.82 -50.17 35.88
N ASN A 645 22.13 -50.16 35.60
CA ASN A 645 22.91 -48.94 35.45
C ASN A 645 23.06 -48.61 33.96
N VAL A 646 22.94 -47.34 33.61
CA VAL A 646 23.20 -46.85 32.25
C VAL A 646 24.35 -45.83 32.31
N MET A 647 25.40 -46.11 31.54
CA MET A 647 26.62 -45.28 31.50
C MET A 647 26.74 -44.58 30.15
N GLY A 648 27.25 -43.35 30.16
CA GLY A 648 27.71 -42.64 28.97
C GLY A 648 29.24 -42.61 28.90
N TYR A 649 29.76 -42.64 27.68
CA TYR A 649 31.21 -42.72 27.41
C TYR A 649 31.72 -41.53 26.58
N ASN A 650 30.84 -40.87 25.82
CA ASN A 650 31.20 -39.70 25.04
C ASN A 650 30.96 -38.42 25.85
N ARG A 651 32.04 -37.74 26.23
CA ARG A 651 32.03 -36.46 26.97
C ARG A 651 31.85 -35.25 26.05
N GLU A 652 32.18 -35.37 24.76
CA GLU A 652 32.02 -34.30 23.78
C GLU A 652 31.11 -34.81 22.67
N VAL A 653 29.95 -34.17 22.52
CA VAL A 653 28.99 -34.53 21.48
C VAL A 653 28.57 -33.26 20.75
N GLY A 654 28.64 -33.27 19.42
CA GLY A 654 28.11 -32.17 18.62
C GLY A 654 26.62 -31.99 18.90
N TRP A 655 26.19 -30.78 19.24
CA TRP A 655 24.81 -30.50 19.63
C TRP A 655 23.79 -30.90 18.55
N GLN A 656 24.10 -30.58 17.29
CA GLN A 656 23.25 -30.95 16.15
C GLN A 656 23.14 -32.46 15.98
N GLU A 657 24.22 -33.19 16.23
CA GLU A 657 24.22 -34.65 16.19
C GLU A 657 23.35 -35.23 17.33
N LEU A 658 23.48 -34.69 18.55
CA LEU A 658 22.68 -35.11 19.69
C LEU A 658 21.18 -34.92 19.42
N ILE A 659 20.78 -33.74 18.92
CA ILE A 659 19.39 -33.45 18.56
C ILE A 659 18.90 -34.34 17.43
N SER A 660 19.70 -34.56 16.38
CA SER A 660 19.34 -35.44 15.27
C SER A 660 19.09 -36.88 15.74
N ARG A 661 19.89 -37.37 16.67
CA ARG A 661 19.71 -38.69 17.29
C ARG A 661 18.42 -38.75 18.11
N LEU A 662 18.15 -37.72 18.93
CA LEU A 662 16.94 -37.65 19.74
C LEU A 662 15.68 -37.60 18.86
N GLN A 663 15.68 -36.81 17.79
CA GLN A 663 14.58 -36.74 16.82
C GLN A 663 14.31 -38.11 16.18
N ARG A 664 15.36 -38.82 15.75
CA ARG A 664 15.22 -40.15 15.15
C ARG A 664 14.67 -41.21 16.10
N ILE A 665 14.95 -41.08 17.40
CA ILE A 665 14.46 -41.98 18.45
C ILE A 665 12.99 -41.68 18.82
N THR A 666 12.59 -40.40 18.72
CA THR A 666 11.25 -39.94 19.11
C THR A 666 10.21 -40.02 17.99
N GLN A 667 10.65 -40.05 16.72
CA GLN A 667 9.80 -40.32 15.57
C GLN A 667 9.44 -41.81 15.45
N GLU A 668 8.24 -42.12 14.97
CA GLU A 668 7.75 -43.50 14.83
C GLU A 668 8.70 -44.38 14.01
N HIS A 669 8.96 -45.59 14.51
CA HIS A 669 9.43 -46.67 13.66
C HIS A 669 8.23 -47.17 12.86
N ASP A 670 8.01 -46.65 11.66
CA ASP A 670 7.21 -47.37 10.68
C ASP A 670 7.85 -48.75 10.49
N PRO A 671 7.11 -49.86 10.67
CA PRO A 671 7.66 -51.17 10.47
C PRO A 671 8.07 -51.29 9.00
N ILE A 672 9.39 -51.39 8.75
CA ILE A 672 9.90 -51.81 7.46
C ILE A 672 9.46 -53.27 7.28
N ILE A 673 8.36 -53.48 6.57
CA ILE A 673 7.97 -54.79 6.06
C ILE A 673 9.06 -55.15 5.04
N GLN A 674 9.97 -56.04 5.44
CA GLN A 674 10.91 -56.70 4.51
C GLN A 674 10.21 -57.78 3.70
#